data_AF-A0A7R9IGK5-F1
#
_entry.id   AF-A0A7R9IGK5-F1
#
_cell.length_a   1.000
_cell.length_b   1.000
_cell.length_c   1.000
_cell.angle_alpha   90.00
_cell.angle_beta   90.00
_cell.angle_gamma   90.00
#
_symmetry.space_group_name_H-M   'P 1'
#
loop_
_entity.id
_entity.type
_entity.pdbx_description
1 polymer ?
#
loop_
_entity_poly.entity_id
_entity_poly.type
_entity_poly.pdbx_seq_one_letter_code
_entity_poly.pdbx_strand_id
1 'polypeptide(L)'
;MAGTSVIKNMPSHDLLSELRTFVSGATRSMKTNPLEFARTALSLLKTLPAARDAVLEYFCTLFDSAVDKYITDVQMMVSDSSQPGAVSYEEATITEIHNVLCSFVSLNPEAWAPIISTWSLELLGELSSRYTGMARAPMAAGLNESLQLWMSCRATRTLIDITTQCFSCLMHSDTDSCINALLDTSVAHSPNFDWVVAHVGGCFPHTVITKVLSCGLKDFSQHASAEQGAKSPKLISVVGILGHLAGSHFVDIRTALLELFKWSMEPGDVEEADQRKATVPFLFQLASVSSTLLRALTTGVLQTLDVTMLAQLGTQAPGWCEYFGSAQALEGLVVHLALGCEEGGTRILKLLLSAATLEEGVPQDVCTTARRILELLLQEVDQQLRCTLSANIALLGCIQQEVSVIQPLLLEKDNLQVLTAVRLIALIGNESPAVLIGSAAQLLQKASSEDHLVALVRLIAAGPIVNQVQNIYMVHVLEQAIRETGGPGSSPENLWKNVVMLLRWERAGAGKVLRGRPVSRAVLDNLDEVTNLLGTVSGTCAHSVATAVDLALNGAMPFPNTQLLLMLSKAVVGYFFLCLQDSDVTVRLRGARLCCRLLGRLSVHSSPTRALALREILEKSLFHSHSHLFGAKITKSPVTKTNQDTSLLHDNQRQGSSTMLAQRHSSVFHAGVIGDGPRVHNQSDALSSDIVAHNSHQLINLLKAVCTNNIGGVSLDAMTMVSLLLVELISPDVMYNGLPWPEEEFCKARFYYVTIERDLHVRRRFDDLPLVWELMSLVATNRPTLCYCSVLLRAVTATLLAQWGSSGHHWQQSTHRAKLLYTTEKLLQLLSLGQLLPPPLSSLGDVVGKLSPHEVVQLLRDCVWNYLRDHVPSPALFGRDDLGVVWRDPSQAWPGPQYIETFRLILQTNIEQLGALYSQLFFAPT
;
A
#
# COMPACT_ATOMS: atom_id res chain seq x y z
N MET A 1 53.45 60.19 -32.43
CA MET A 1 54.83 60.65 -32.72
C MET A 1 55.27 59.99 -34.02
N ALA A 2 55.88 60.77 -34.89
CA ALA A 2 56.26 60.39 -36.25
C ALA A 2 57.34 59.30 -36.28
N GLY A 3 57.20 58.37 -37.21
CA GLY A 3 58.20 57.37 -37.57
C GLY A 3 58.00 56.96 -39.02
N THR A 4 58.48 57.80 -39.94
CA THR A 4 58.60 57.49 -41.36
C THR A 4 59.69 56.44 -41.57
N SER A 5 59.34 55.27 -42.12
CA SER A 5 60.29 54.35 -42.74
C SER A 5 59.72 53.72 -44.01
N VAL A 6 60.04 54.39 -45.12
CA VAL A 6 60.37 53.83 -46.45
C VAL A 6 59.61 52.58 -46.88
N ILE A 7 58.61 52.80 -47.74
CA ILE A 7 58.06 51.80 -48.67
C ILE A 7 59.22 51.25 -49.52
N LYS A 8 59.70 50.06 -49.22
CA LYS A 8 60.40 49.22 -50.20
C LYS A 8 59.32 48.61 -51.10
N ASN A 9 59.21 49.13 -52.33
CA ASN A 9 58.51 48.44 -53.40
C ASN A 9 59.08 47.02 -53.54
N MET A 10 58.29 46.01 -53.19
CA MET A 10 58.52 44.66 -53.69
C MET A 10 58.30 44.66 -55.21
N PRO A 11 59.06 43.86 -55.97
CA PRO A 11 58.96 43.83 -57.43
C PRO A 11 57.55 43.40 -57.84
N SER A 12 57.02 44.02 -58.89
CA SER A 12 55.81 43.57 -59.58
C SER A 12 55.99 42.12 -60.01
N HIS A 13 55.38 41.19 -59.27
CA HIS A 13 55.19 39.81 -59.73
C HIS A 13 54.47 39.85 -61.08
N ASP A 14 55.09 39.29 -62.10
CA ASP A 14 54.59 39.35 -63.47
C ASP A 14 53.39 38.39 -63.59
N LEU A 15 52.20 38.87 -63.19
CA LEU A 15 50.92 38.16 -63.12
C LEU A 15 50.57 37.40 -64.41
N LEU A 16 51.03 37.93 -65.55
CA LEU A 16 50.84 37.34 -66.88
C LEU A 16 51.75 36.10 -67.10
N SER A 17 52.93 36.07 -66.47
CA SER A 17 53.83 34.93 -66.46
C SER A 17 53.29 33.81 -65.57
N GLU A 18 52.75 34.14 -64.39
CA GLU A 18 52.10 33.19 -63.47
C GLU A 18 50.83 32.57 -64.09
N LEU A 19 50.03 33.37 -64.80
CA LEU A 19 48.86 32.86 -65.52
C LEU A 19 49.25 31.90 -66.64
N ARG A 20 50.32 32.19 -67.40
CA ARG A 20 50.82 31.31 -68.47
C ARG A 20 51.42 30.03 -67.92
N THR A 21 52.13 30.07 -66.79
CA THR A 21 52.63 28.86 -66.13
C THR A 21 51.48 28.02 -65.60
N PHE A 22 50.46 28.63 -65.00
CA PHE A 22 49.26 27.93 -64.54
C PHE A 22 48.48 27.28 -65.69
N VAL A 23 48.18 28.01 -66.77
CA VAL A 23 47.44 27.47 -67.92
C VAL A 23 48.23 26.34 -68.62
N SER A 24 49.56 26.47 -68.73
CA SER A 24 50.39 25.42 -69.35
C SER A 24 50.56 24.17 -68.47
N GLY A 25 50.59 24.33 -67.14
CA GLY A 25 50.68 23.21 -66.20
C GLY A 25 49.33 22.51 -65.94
N ALA A 26 48.21 23.23 -65.99
CA ALA A 26 46.87 22.67 -65.82
C ALA A 26 46.41 21.86 -67.05
N THR A 27 46.94 22.16 -68.25
CA THR A 27 46.53 21.50 -69.52
C THR A 27 47.52 20.45 -70.03
N ARG A 28 48.77 20.40 -69.52
CA ARG A 28 49.81 19.45 -69.96
C ARG A 28 50.52 18.81 -68.76
N SER A 29 50.76 17.50 -68.86
CA SER A 29 51.58 16.72 -67.90
C SER A 29 53.05 17.15 -67.91
N MET A 30 53.37 18.29 -67.31
CA MET A 30 54.73 18.68 -66.96
C MET A 30 55.12 18.11 -65.59
N LYS A 31 56.37 17.63 -65.48
CA LYS A 31 56.99 17.21 -64.20
C LYS A 31 57.40 18.44 -63.36
N THR A 32 56.45 19.29 -63.01
CA THR A 32 56.66 20.38 -62.05
C THR A 32 56.42 19.88 -60.63
N ASN A 33 57.11 20.46 -59.65
CA ASN A 33 56.90 20.13 -58.25
C ASN A 33 55.46 20.54 -57.87
N PRO A 34 54.58 19.59 -57.47
CA PRO A 34 53.15 19.88 -57.23
C PRO A 34 52.94 20.99 -56.19
N LEU A 35 53.86 21.11 -55.22
CA LEU A 35 53.81 22.12 -54.17
C LEU A 35 54.11 23.54 -54.68
N GLU A 36 55.06 23.69 -55.61
CA GLU A 36 55.38 24.99 -56.22
C GLU A 36 54.27 25.45 -57.17
N PHE A 37 53.66 24.50 -57.87
CA PHE A 37 52.54 24.77 -58.76
C PHE A 37 51.27 25.16 -57.98
N ALA A 38 50.99 24.50 -56.85
CA ALA A 38 49.92 24.91 -55.93
C ALA A 38 50.15 26.33 -55.38
N ARG A 39 51.39 26.72 -55.07
CA ARG A 39 51.71 28.11 -54.66
C ARG A 39 51.43 29.14 -55.75
N THR A 40 51.76 28.84 -57.01
CA THR A 40 51.41 29.73 -58.13
C THR A 40 49.90 29.85 -58.33
N ALA A 41 49.16 28.74 -58.17
CA ALA A 41 47.69 28.75 -58.22
C ALA A 41 47.07 29.58 -57.08
N LEU A 42 47.58 29.46 -55.86
CA LEU A 42 47.14 30.25 -54.70
C LEU A 42 47.43 31.75 -54.84
N SER A 43 48.56 32.12 -55.46
CA SER A 43 48.89 33.52 -55.82
C SER A 43 47.86 34.11 -56.78
N LEU A 44 47.50 33.36 -57.82
CA LEU A 44 46.50 33.75 -58.82
C LEU A 44 45.09 33.84 -58.23
N LEU A 45 44.72 32.93 -57.33
CA LEU A 45 43.43 32.96 -56.63
C LEU A 45 43.22 34.32 -55.93
N LYS A 46 44.24 34.81 -55.22
CA LYS A 46 44.21 36.09 -54.49
C LYS A 46 44.19 37.31 -55.42
N THR A 47 44.97 37.28 -56.49
CA THR A 47 45.30 38.47 -57.29
C THR A 47 44.40 38.67 -58.51
N LEU A 48 43.75 37.62 -59.03
CA LEU A 48 42.97 37.68 -60.28
C LEU A 48 41.58 37.03 -60.12
N PRO A 49 40.49 37.82 -60.01
CA PRO A 49 39.13 37.30 -59.86
C PRO A 49 38.68 36.36 -60.98
N ALA A 50 39.07 36.65 -62.23
CA ALA A 50 38.68 35.85 -63.40
C ALA A 50 39.34 34.47 -63.48
N ALA A 51 40.37 34.21 -62.67
CA ALA A 51 41.05 32.90 -62.62
C ALA A 51 40.60 32.04 -61.45
N ARG A 52 39.69 32.53 -60.59
CA ARG A 52 39.28 31.82 -59.37
C ARG A 52 38.66 30.46 -59.66
N ASP A 53 37.70 30.40 -60.58
CA ASP A 53 37.00 29.15 -60.90
C ASP A 53 37.96 28.10 -61.47
N ALA A 54 38.85 28.50 -62.38
CA ALA A 54 39.86 27.61 -62.97
C ALA A 54 40.89 27.10 -61.93
N VAL A 55 41.25 27.93 -60.95
CA VAL A 55 42.14 27.52 -59.85
C VAL A 55 41.43 26.56 -58.89
N LEU A 56 40.17 26.82 -58.56
CA LEU A 56 39.35 25.94 -57.71
C LEU A 56 39.09 24.59 -58.38
N GLU A 57 38.83 24.57 -59.70
CA GLU A 57 38.70 23.34 -60.50
C GLU A 57 40.01 22.54 -60.52
N TYR A 58 41.16 23.21 -60.66
CA TYR A 58 42.45 22.55 -60.51
C TYR A 58 42.62 21.92 -59.12
N PHE A 59 42.22 22.61 -58.04
CA PHE A 59 42.23 22.02 -56.70
C PHE A 59 41.29 20.82 -56.59
N CYS A 60 40.11 20.82 -57.23
CA CYS A 60 39.25 19.63 -57.28
C CYS A 60 40.01 18.39 -57.76
N THR A 61 40.81 18.52 -58.84
CA THR A 61 41.59 17.38 -59.37
C THR A 61 42.67 16.88 -58.42
N LEU A 62 43.29 17.77 -57.63
CA LEU A 62 44.29 17.40 -56.63
C LEU A 62 43.66 16.66 -55.44
N PHE A 63 42.53 17.16 -54.95
CA PHE A 63 41.80 16.54 -53.84
C PHE A 63 41.20 15.18 -54.26
N ASP A 64 40.67 15.08 -55.48
CA ASP A 64 40.16 13.83 -56.06
C ASP A 64 41.25 12.76 -56.18
N SER A 65 42.43 13.12 -56.70
CA SER A 65 43.57 12.20 -56.77
C SER A 65 44.06 11.74 -55.39
N ALA A 66 43.95 12.58 -54.36
CA ALA A 66 44.34 12.22 -53.01
C ALA A 66 43.33 11.27 -52.33
N VAL A 67 42.04 11.47 -52.60
CA VAL A 67 40.97 10.59 -52.11
C VAL A 67 41.00 9.23 -52.82
N ASP A 68 41.21 9.19 -54.13
CA ASP A 68 41.31 7.94 -54.91
C ASP A 68 42.40 7.02 -54.37
N LYS A 69 43.59 7.58 -54.10
CA LYS A 69 44.70 6.84 -53.49
C LYS A 69 44.36 6.32 -52.11
N TYR A 70 43.79 7.16 -51.25
CA TYR A 70 43.38 6.75 -49.91
C TYR A 70 42.37 5.60 -49.95
N ILE A 71 41.36 5.65 -50.84
CA ILE A 71 40.35 4.59 -50.95
C ILE A 71 40.95 3.31 -51.52
N THR A 72 41.87 3.43 -52.48
CA THR A 72 42.64 2.29 -53.01
C THR A 72 43.50 1.65 -51.92
N ASP A 73 44.15 2.44 -51.08
CA ASP A 73 44.95 1.96 -49.94
C ASP A 73 44.08 1.25 -48.89
N VAL A 74 42.90 1.80 -48.56
CA VAL A 74 41.93 1.17 -47.65
C VAL A 74 41.42 -0.17 -48.20
N GLN A 75 41.24 -0.29 -49.52
CA GLN A 75 40.89 -1.56 -50.17
C GLN A 75 42.03 -2.59 -50.13
N MET A 76 43.28 -2.14 -50.29
CA MET A 76 44.45 -3.02 -50.26
C MET A 76 44.82 -3.49 -48.83
N MET A 77 44.53 -2.69 -47.79
CA MET A 77 44.74 -3.07 -46.38
C MET A 77 43.88 -4.27 -45.92
N VAL A 78 42.85 -4.68 -46.66
CA VAL A 78 42.09 -5.91 -46.41
C VAL A 78 42.87 -7.17 -46.82
N SER A 79 43.95 -7.02 -47.60
CA SER A 79 44.65 -8.15 -48.24
C SER A 79 46.11 -8.36 -47.82
N ASP A 80 46.80 -7.40 -47.18
CA ASP A 80 48.13 -7.66 -46.61
C ASP A 80 48.56 -6.62 -45.56
N SER A 81 49.11 -7.10 -44.44
CA SER A 81 49.67 -6.27 -43.38
C SER A 81 51.08 -5.81 -43.75
N SER A 82 51.22 -4.58 -44.27
CA SER A 82 52.53 -3.94 -44.40
C SER A 82 52.51 -2.48 -43.92
N GLN A 83 53.67 -2.06 -43.41
CA GLN A 83 53.94 -0.88 -42.57
C GLN A 83 53.64 0.50 -43.22
N PRO A 84 53.44 1.57 -42.41
CA PRO A 84 53.20 2.92 -42.92
C PRO A 84 54.51 3.55 -43.44
N GLY A 85 54.62 3.70 -44.76
CA GLY A 85 55.78 4.28 -45.43
C GLY A 85 55.49 5.65 -46.05
N ALA A 86 56.30 6.64 -45.65
CA ALA A 86 56.54 7.96 -46.26
C ALA A 86 55.36 8.98 -46.33
N VAL A 87 55.59 10.17 -45.77
CA VAL A 87 54.75 11.37 -45.97
C VAL A 87 54.70 11.66 -47.47
N SER A 88 53.55 11.45 -48.10
CA SER A 88 53.34 11.74 -49.52
C SER A 88 53.49 13.25 -49.77
N TYR A 89 54.17 13.63 -50.86
CA TYR A 89 54.28 15.03 -51.33
C TYR A 89 52.91 15.70 -51.50
N GLU A 90 51.85 14.92 -51.67
CA GLU A 90 50.46 15.36 -51.77
C GLU A 90 49.92 15.87 -50.43
N GLU A 91 50.30 15.26 -49.31
CA GLU A 91 49.89 15.74 -47.99
C GLU A 91 50.48 17.12 -47.67
N ALA A 92 51.73 17.35 -48.07
CA ALA A 92 52.38 18.65 -47.93
C ALA A 92 51.70 19.73 -48.80
N THR A 93 51.29 19.34 -50.02
CA THR A 93 50.58 20.23 -50.95
C THR A 93 49.17 20.59 -50.43
N ILE A 94 48.42 19.61 -49.92
CA ILE A 94 47.10 19.81 -49.30
C ILE A 94 47.20 20.72 -48.06
N THR A 95 48.24 20.52 -47.24
CA THR A 95 48.45 21.34 -46.02
C THR A 95 48.76 22.80 -46.37
N GLU A 96 49.52 23.04 -47.45
CA GLU A 96 49.78 24.41 -47.94
C GLU A 96 48.50 25.08 -48.46
N ILE A 97 47.70 24.35 -49.24
CA ILE A 97 46.40 24.84 -49.74
C ILE A 97 45.47 25.20 -48.56
N HIS A 98 45.37 24.30 -47.57
CA HIS A 98 44.61 24.53 -46.34
C HIS A 98 45.05 25.84 -45.65
N ASN A 99 46.33 25.98 -45.32
CA ASN A 99 46.83 27.15 -44.59
C ASN A 99 46.53 28.48 -45.31
N VAL A 100 46.68 28.52 -46.63
CA VAL A 100 46.46 29.74 -47.42
C VAL A 100 44.97 30.06 -47.56
N LEU A 101 44.12 29.07 -47.83
CA LEU A 101 42.66 29.29 -47.90
C LEU A 101 42.09 29.74 -46.54
N CYS A 102 42.50 29.09 -45.46
CA CYS A 102 42.16 29.49 -44.09
C CYS A 102 42.60 30.93 -43.79
N SER A 103 43.79 31.33 -44.26
CA SER A 103 44.26 32.71 -44.11
C SER A 103 43.37 33.72 -44.85
N PHE A 104 42.87 33.39 -46.05
CA PHE A 104 41.99 34.27 -46.82
C PHE A 104 40.64 34.46 -46.14
N VAL A 105 40.05 33.37 -45.63
CA VAL A 105 38.80 33.39 -44.86
C VAL A 105 38.95 34.25 -43.60
N SER A 106 40.07 34.13 -42.87
CA SER A 106 40.32 34.92 -41.66
C SER A 106 40.55 36.42 -41.91
N LEU A 107 41.06 36.79 -43.09
CA LEU A 107 41.38 38.18 -43.45
C LEU A 107 40.16 38.96 -43.95
N ASN A 108 39.27 38.32 -44.71
CA ASN A 108 38.04 38.93 -45.20
C ASN A 108 36.93 37.86 -45.36
N PRO A 109 36.17 37.58 -44.28
CA PRO A 109 35.21 36.47 -44.28
C PRO A 109 34.03 36.70 -45.23
N GLU A 110 33.47 37.90 -45.31
CA GLU A 110 32.28 38.18 -46.14
C GLU A 110 32.49 37.91 -47.63
N ALA A 111 33.71 38.14 -48.14
CA ALA A 111 34.03 37.96 -49.56
C ALA A 111 34.48 36.54 -49.92
N TRP A 112 35.20 35.87 -49.02
CA TRP A 112 35.85 34.58 -49.30
C TRP A 112 35.11 33.37 -48.75
N ALA A 113 34.44 33.50 -47.60
CA ALA A 113 33.80 32.36 -46.95
C ALA A 113 32.63 31.78 -47.79
N PRO A 114 31.76 32.57 -48.45
CA PRO A 114 30.72 32.00 -49.33
C PRO A 114 31.32 31.22 -50.52
N ILE A 115 32.35 31.76 -51.18
CA ILE A 115 32.97 31.16 -52.36
C ILE A 115 33.75 29.88 -52.01
N ILE A 116 34.51 29.92 -50.92
CA ILE A 116 35.33 28.78 -50.49
C ILE A 116 34.46 27.69 -49.87
N SER A 117 33.41 28.05 -49.12
CA SER A 117 32.48 27.07 -48.55
C SER A 117 31.65 26.36 -49.64
N THR A 118 31.12 27.06 -50.64
CA THR A 118 30.38 26.42 -51.75
C THR A 118 31.28 25.43 -52.49
N TRP A 119 32.48 25.86 -52.88
CA TRP A 119 33.44 24.99 -53.57
C TRP A 119 33.81 23.75 -52.74
N SER A 120 34.14 23.92 -51.46
CA SER A 120 34.56 22.80 -50.62
C SER A 120 33.40 21.83 -50.32
N LEU A 121 32.17 22.32 -50.16
CA LEU A 121 30.98 21.49 -49.95
C LEU A 121 30.56 20.73 -51.22
N GLU A 122 30.59 21.37 -52.40
CA GLU A 122 30.33 20.72 -53.69
C GLU A 122 31.36 19.61 -53.96
N LEU A 123 32.64 19.90 -53.72
CA LEU A 123 33.71 18.92 -53.87
C LEU A 123 33.54 17.74 -52.88
N LEU A 124 33.22 18.01 -51.62
CA LEU A 124 32.93 16.96 -50.64
C LEU A 124 31.71 16.10 -51.05
N GLY A 125 30.67 16.72 -51.63
CA GLY A 125 29.49 16.03 -52.17
C GLY A 125 29.82 15.12 -53.35
N GLU A 126 30.60 15.61 -54.30
CA GLU A 126 31.03 14.85 -55.47
C GLU A 126 31.94 13.68 -55.09
N LEU A 127 32.93 13.91 -54.22
CA LEU A 127 33.84 12.87 -53.72
C LEU A 127 33.07 11.79 -52.95
N SER A 128 32.15 12.20 -52.05
CA SER A 128 31.34 11.26 -51.29
C SER A 128 30.43 10.42 -52.21
N SER A 129 29.86 11.02 -53.25
CA SER A 129 28.98 10.31 -54.19
C SER A 129 29.73 9.41 -55.18
N ARG A 130 30.92 9.82 -55.63
CA ARG A 130 31.70 9.11 -56.65
C ARG A 130 32.32 7.82 -56.10
N TYR A 131 32.80 7.82 -54.86
CA TYR A 131 33.56 6.68 -54.32
C TYR A 131 32.75 5.74 -53.41
N THR A 132 31.51 6.05 -53.06
CA THR A 132 30.63 5.17 -52.25
C THR A 132 30.32 3.83 -52.93
N GLY A 133 30.27 3.77 -54.26
CA GLY A 133 30.07 2.52 -55.01
C GLY A 133 31.34 1.67 -55.19
N MET A 134 32.53 2.28 -55.09
CA MET A 134 33.83 1.61 -55.23
C MET A 134 34.35 1.09 -53.89
N ALA A 135 34.01 1.75 -52.79
CA ALA A 135 34.26 1.28 -51.43
C ALA A 135 33.32 0.12 -51.04
N ARG A 136 33.46 -1.07 -51.64
CA ARG A 136 32.86 -2.32 -51.13
C ARG A 136 33.58 -2.82 -49.87
N ALA A 137 33.79 -1.93 -48.90
CA ALA A 137 34.15 -2.34 -47.55
C ALA A 137 32.85 -2.73 -46.82
N PRO A 138 32.80 -3.86 -46.09
CA PRO A 138 31.65 -4.26 -45.26
C PRO A 138 31.46 -3.36 -44.01
N MET A 139 31.97 -2.13 -44.05
CA MET A 139 32.27 -1.28 -42.91
C MET A 139 31.51 0.06 -42.93
N ALA A 140 30.60 0.29 -43.88
CA ALA A 140 29.82 1.54 -43.97
C ALA A 140 28.32 1.23 -44.12
N ALA A 141 27.73 0.57 -43.11
CA ALA A 141 26.30 0.32 -43.03
C ALA A 141 25.54 1.47 -42.33
N GLY A 142 26.24 2.39 -41.67
CA GLY A 142 25.62 3.53 -40.97
C GLY A 142 26.42 4.85 -41.01
N LEU A 143 25.73 5.95 -40.72
CA LEU A 143 26.27 7.32 -40.75
C LEU A 143 27.56 7.47 -39.92
N ASN A 144 27.60 6.88 -38.73
CA ASN A 144 28.78 6.95 -37.84
C ASN A 144 30.02 6.31 -38.47
N GLU A 145 29.85 5.19 -39.17
CA GLU A 145 30.95 4.49 -39.83
C GLU A 145 31.42 5.25 -41.08
N SER A 146 30.49 5.85 -41.84
CA SER A 146 30.83 6.74 -42.96
C SER A 146 31.62 7.97 -42.50
N LEU A 147 31.23 8.56 -41.37
CA LEU A 147 31.94 9.69 -40.78
C LEU A 147 33.36 9.28 -40.35
N GLN A 148 33.54 8.11 -39.74
CA GLN A 148 34.87 7.61 -39.38
C GLN A 148 35.76 7.37 -40.61
N LEU A 149 35.21 6.78 -41.67
CA LEU A 149 35.93 6.56 -42.92
C LEU A 149 36.42 7.89 -43.50
N TRP A 150 35.51 8.84 -43.75
CA TRP A 150 35.85 10.11 -44.38
C TRP A 150 36.68 11.03 -43.49
N MET A 151 36.49 11.01 -42.17
CA MET A 151 37.35 11.78 -41.27
C MET A 151 38.76 11.21 -41.17
N SER A 152 38.98 9.94 -41.51
CA SER A 152 40.33 9.34 -41.49
C SER A 152 41.15 9.65 -42.75
N CYS A 153 40.50 10.07 -43.84
CA CYS A 153 41.17 10.62 -45.03
C CYS A 153 41.60 12.08 -44.79
N ARG A 154 42.87 12.39 -45.05
CA ARG A 154 43.43 13.74 -44.81
C ARG A 154 42.82 14.79 -45.74
N ALA A 155 42.56 14.45 -46.99
CA ALA A 155 42.04 15.37 -48.00
C ALA A 155 40.62 15.87 -47.63
N THR A 156 39.71 14.95 -47.32
CA THR A 156 38.35 15.27 -46.86
C THR A 156 38.33 15.96 -45.50
N ARG A 157 39.21 15.58 -44.57
CA ARG A 157 39.38 16.29 -43.29
C ARG A 157 39.80 17.74 -43.50
N THR A 158 40.76 18.01 -44.39
CA THR A 158 41.15 19.41 -44.66
C THR A 158 40.04 20.21 -45.34
N LEU A 159 39.23 19.60 -46.21
CA LEU A 159 38.07 20.28 -46.80
C LEU A 159 37.03 20.62 -45.72
N ILE A 160 36.75 19.69 -44.80
CA ILE A 160 35.78 19.94 -43.72
C ILE A 160 36.32 20.98 -42.71
N ASP A 161 37.62 20.98 -42.41
CA ASP A 161 38.26 21.99 -41.57
C ASP A 161 38.15 23.40 -42.20
N ILE A 162 38.33 23.52 -43.52
CA ILE A 162 38.12 24.78 -44.24
C ILE A 162 36.65 25.21 -44.16
N THR A 163 35.70 24.29 -44.34
CA THR A 163 34.27 24.61 -44.23
C THR A 163 33.91 25.10 -42.84
N THR A 164 34.33 24.41 -41.78
CA THR A 164 34.06 24.78 -40.39
C THR A 164 34.68 26.12 -40.03
N GLN A 165 35.88 26.41 -40.55
CA GLN A 165 36.49 27.73 -40.41
C GLN A 165 35.65 28.83 -41.11
N CYS A 166 35.14 28.58 -42.31
CA CYS A 166 34.23 29.51 -43.01
C CYS A 166 32.98 29.81 -42.17
N PHE A 167 32.36 28.79 -41.59
CA PHE A 167 31.20 28.96 -40.69
C PHE A 167 31.56 29.73 -39.41
N SER A 168 32.68 29.41 -38.76
CA SER A 168 33.13 30.09 -37.53
C SER A 168 33.38 31.59 -37.73
N CYS A 169 34.02 31.96 -38.84
CA CYS A 169 34.33 33.36 -39.14
C CYS A 169 33.09 34.17 -39.53
N LEU A 170 32.01 33.52 -39.97
CA LEU A 170 30.75 34.16 -40.35
C LEU A 170 29.67 34.16 -39.25
N MET A 171 29.88 33.50 -38.09
CA MET A 171 28.83 33.30 -37.08
C MET A 171 28.11 34.57 -36.59
N HIS A 172 28.75 35.74 -36.65
CA HIS A 172 28.17 37.02 -36.24
C HIS A 172 27.67 37.88 -37.42
N SER A 173 27.63 37.30 -38.62
CA SER A 173 27.27 37.92 -39.90
C SER A 173 26.30 37.01 -40.68
N ASP A 174 26.12 37.28 -41.98
CA ASP A 174 25.18 36.60 -42.86
C ASP A 174 25.62 35.15 -43.18
N THR A 175 25.33 34.21 -42.27
CA THR A 175 25.65 32.78 -42.43
C THR A 175 24.78 32.06 -43.46
N ASP A 176 23.70 32.69 -43.92
CA ASP A 176 22.68 32.07 -44.78
C ASP A 176 23.26 31.55 -46.10
N SER A 177 24.24 32.23 -46.70
CA SER A 177 24.84 31.80 -47.98
C SER A 177 25.58 30.46 -47.85
N CYS A 178 26.35 30.26 -46.77
CA CYS A 178 27.09 29.03 -46.52
C CYS A 178 26.16 27.88 -46.09
N ILE A 179 25.10 28.19 -45.33
CA ILE A 179 24.10 27.19 -44.92
C ILE A 179 23.28 26.73 -46.12
N ASN A 180 22.84 27.65 -46.99
CA ASN A 180 22.11 27.31 -48.21
C ASN A 180 22.98 26.42 -49.11
N ALA A 181 24.26 26.74 -49.29
CA ALA A 181 25.20 25.88 -50.01
C ALA A 181 25.32 24.47 -49.40
N LEU A 182 25.39 24.36 -48.07
CA LEU A 182 25.42 23.07 -47.36
C LEU A 182 24.13 22.27 -47.56
N LEU A 183 22.97 22.92 -47.52
CA LEU A 183 21.68 22.27 -47.69
C LEU A 183 21.44 21.89 -49.16
N ASP A 184 21.77 22.75 -50.13
CA ASP A 184 21.60 22.48 -51.55
C ASP A 184 22.49 21.30 -52.00
N THR A 185 23.75 21.26 -51.52
CA THR A 185 24.64 20.11 -51.75
C THR A 185 24.15 18.84 -51.06
N SER A 186 23.56 18.95 -49.86
CA SER A 186 22.93 17.80 -49.20
C SER A 186 21.75 17.24 -50.00
N VAL A 187 20.91 18.10 -50.58
CA VAL A 187 19.79 17.66 -51.42
C VAL A 187 20.27 16.93 -52.68
N ALA A 188 21.41 17.35 -53.25
CA ALA A 188 21.99 16.73 -54.45
C ALA A 188 22.68 15.38 -54.18
N HIS A 189 23.30 15.21 -53.01
CA HIS A 189 24.24 14.10 -52.72
C HIS A 189 23.84 13.22 -51.51
N SER A 190 22.72 13.47 -50.84
CA SER A 190 22.17 12.59 -49.79
C SER A 190 21.80 11.21 -50.34
N PRO A 191 22.04 10.09 -49.61
CA PRO A 191 22.51 9.98 -48.23
C PRO A 191 24.03 10.02 -48.05
N ASN A 192 24.81 10.06 -49.13
CA ASN A 192 26.27 9.91 -49.09
C ASN A 192 27.00 11.14 -48.49
N PHE A 193 26.34 12.29 -48.46
CA PHE A 193 26.86 13.54 -47.92
C PHE A 193 26.42 13.83 -46.47
N ASP A 194 25.53 13.02 -45.90
CA ASP A 194 24.91 13.25 -44.59
C ASP A 194 25.93 13.35 -43.45
N TRP A 195 27.09 12.69 -43.60
CA TRP A 195 28.19 12.73 -42.62
C TRP A 195 28.81 14.12 -42.51
N VAL A 196 28.85 14.90 -43.60
CA VAL A 196 29.35 16.28 -43.61
C VAL A 196 28.40 17.17 -42.83
N VAL A 197 27.10 17.06 -43.10
CA VAL A 197 26.05 17.80 -42.38
C VAL A 197 26.06 17.46 -40.89
N ALA A 198 26.24 16.18 -40.54
CA ALA A 198 26.34 15.74 -39.16
C ALA A 198 27.60 16.28 -38.46
N HIS A 199 28.75 16.31 -39.14
CA HIS A 199 29.98 16.87 -38.55
C HIS A 199 29.91 18.39 -38.38
N VAL A 200 29.49 19.13 -39.41
CA VAL A 200 29.31 20.59 -39.35
C VAL A 200 28.23 20.96 -38.32
N GLY A 201 27.16 20.17 -38.24
CA GLY A 201 26.13 20.30 -37.20
C GLY A 201 26.65 20.04 -35.79
N GLY A 202 27.70 19.23 -35.61
CA GLY A 202 28.37 19.09 -34.32
C GLY A 202 29.14 20.35 -33.90
N CYS A 203 29.68 21.10 -34.88
CA CYS A 203 30.36 22.37 -34.62
C CYS A 203 29.40 23.55 -34.42
N PHE A 204 28.26 23.55 -35.11
CA PHE A 204 27.26 24.64 -35.10
C PHE A 204 25.83 24.10 -34.91
N PRO A 205 25.52 23.52 -33.73
CA PRO A 205 24.31 22.71 -33.53
C PRO A 205 23.01 23.47 -33.74
N HIS A 206 22.81 24.60 -33.07
CA HIS A 206 21.54 25.33 -33.13
C HIS A 206 21.19 25.79 -34.56
N THR A 207 22.15 26.34 -35.29
CA THR A 207 21.95 26.88 -36.64
C THR A 207 21.68 25.77 -37.67
N VAL A 208 22.42 24.66 -37.61
CA VAL A 208 22.26 23.55 -38.57
C VAL A 208 21.00 22.76 -38.27
N ILE A 209 20.70 22.46 -36.99
CA ILE A 209 19.51 21.68 -36.61
C ILE A 209 18.21 22.39 -37.06
N THR A 210 18.08 23.69 -36.77
CA THR A 210 16.89 24.48 -37.14
C THR A 210 16.69 24.52 -38.66
N LYS A 211 17.77 24.70 -39.42
CA LYS A 211 17.74 24.79 -40.88
C LYS A 211 17.48 23.42 -41.53
N VAL A 212 18.07 22.33 -41.03
CA VAL A 212 17.79 20.95 -41.47
C VAL A 212 16.31 20.59 -41.24
N LEU A 213 15.74 20.95 -40.09
CA LEU A 213 14.31 20.77 -39.81
C LEU A 213 13.43 21.59 -40.76
N SER A 214 13.77 22.85 -41.01
CA SER A 214 13.02 23.71 -41.93
C SER A 214 13.04 23.21 -43.39
N CYS A 215 14.20 22.70 -43.84
CA CYS A 215 14.36 22.13 -45.17
C CYS A 215 13.55 20.84 -45.31
N GLY A 216 13.63 19.96 -44.31
CA GLY A 216 12.82 18.73 -44.24
C GLY A 216 11.32 19.02 -44.22
N LEU A 217 10.88 20.04 -43.48
CA LEU A 217 9.48 20.46 -43.44
C LEU A 217 9.00 21.00 -44.79
N LYS A 218 9.81 21.82 -45.45
CA LYS A 218 9.49 22.37 -46.78
C LYS A 218 9.30 21.26 -47.81
N ASP A 219 10.21 20.28 -47.84
CA ASP A 219 10.11 19.11 -48.71
C ASP A 219 8.88 18.26 -48.38
N PHE A 220 8.62 18.01 -47.10
CA PHE A 220 7.43 17.27 -46.63
C PHE A 220 6.12 17.95 -47.00
N SER A 221 6.05 19.28 -46.90
CA SER A 221 4.87 20.07 -47.28
C SER A 221 4.58 20.02 -48.79
N GLN A 222 5.62 19.92 -49.62
CA GLN A 222 5.52 19.89 -51.09
C GLN A 222 5.20 18.48 -51.63
N HIS A 223 5.57 17.43 -50.90
CA HIS A 223 5.41 16.02 -51.31
C HIS A 223 4.30 15.27 -50.53
N ALA A 224 3.19 15.95 -50.27
CA ALA A 224 2.06 15.53 -49.43
C ALA A 224 1.23 14.31 -49.94
N SER A 225 1.87 13.16 -50.23
CA SER A 225 1.18 11.92 -50.59
C SER A 225 1.44 10.78 -49.58
N ALA A 226 0.37 10.12 -49.17
CA ALA A 226 0.33 9.10 -48.12
C ALA A 226 1.23 7.87 -48.36
N GLU A 227 1.66 7.61 -49.61
CA GLU A 227 2.46 6.43 -49.96
C GLU A 227 3.98 6.64 -49.84
N GLN A 228 4.46 7.88 -49.72
CA GLN A 228 5.90 8.21 -49.79
C GLN A 228 6.47 8.88 -48.53
N GLY A 229 5.63 9.37 -47.61
CA GLY A 229 6.08 10.16 -46.45
C GLY A 229 7.02 9.42 -45.47
N ALA A 230 6.79 8.13 -45.20
CA ALA A 230 7.60 7.36 -44.23
C ALA A 230 8.90 6.76 -44.81
N LYS A 231 9.01 6.69 -46.15
CA LYS A 231 10.12 6.06 -46.87
C LYS A 231 10.86 7.03 -47.77
N SER A 232 10.65 8.34 -47.61
CA SER A 232 11.38 9.31 -48.41
C SER A 232 12.86 9.25 -47.98
N PRO A 233 13.80 9.10 -48.93
CA PRO A 233 15.23 9.00 -48.61
C PRO A 233 15.73 10.25 -47.87
N LYS A 234 15.13 11.41 -48.15
CA LYS A 234 15.42 12.68 -47.47
C LYS A 234 14.97 12.70 -46.01
N LEU A 235 13.80 12.15 -45.67
CA LEU A 235 13.37 12.05 -44.27
C LEU A 235 14.29 11.09 -43.49
N ILE A 236 14.66 9.96 -44.09
CA ILE A 236 15.60 9.00 -43.48
C ILE A 236 16.96 9.67 -43.22
N SER A 237 17.42 10.50 -44.16
CA SER A 237 18.61 11.33 -44.00
C SER A 237 18.50 12.33 -42.83
N VAL A 238 17.43 13.12 -42.77
CA VAL A 238 17.17 14.06 -41.66
C VAL A 238 17.16 13.32 -40.31
N VAL A 239 16.49 12.18 -40.24
CA VAL A 239 16.45 11.34 -39.03
C VAL A 239 17.83 10.79 -38.68
N GLY A 240 18.62 10.36 -39.67
CA GLY A 240 19.98 9.88 -39.48
C GLY A 240 20.92 10.96 -38.94
N ILE A 241 20.88 12.16 -39.53
CA ILE A 241 21.69 13.33 -39.12
C ILE A 241 21.32 13.73 -37.68
N LEU A 242 20.04 13.94 -37.40
CA LEU A 242 19.60 14.33 -36.06
C LEU A 242 19.84 13.23 -35.03
N GLY A 243 19.71 11.96 -35.42
CA GLY A 243 20.01 10.81 -34.58
C GLY A 243 21.48 10.76 -34.13
N HIS A 244 22.42 11.09 -35.03
CA HIS A 244 23.83 11.23 -34.68
C HIS A 244 24.10 12.43 -33.77
N LEU A 245 23.55 13.60 -34.12
CA LEU A 245 23.71 14.83 -33.34
C LEU A 245 23.12 14.72 -31.93
N ALA A 246 22.06 13.93 -31.75
CA ALA A 246 21.40 13.73 -30.46
C ALA A 246 22.31 13.12 -29.39
N GLY A 247 23.41 12.47 -29.75
CA GLY A 247 24.39 11.98 -28.76
C GLY A 247 25.07 13.08 -27.96
N SER A 248 25.38 14.21 -28.61
CA SER A 248 26.15 15.32 -28.01
C SER A 248 25.33 16.60 -27.82
N HIS A 249 24.29 16.82 -28.64
CA HIS A 249 23.54 18.07 -28.74
C HIS A 249 22.02 17.87 -28.55
N PHE A 250 21.63 16.96 -27.65
CA PHE A 250 20.22 16.65 -27.40
C PHE A 250 19.38 17.87 -26.97
N VAL A 251 19.96 18.79 -26.19
CA VAL A 251 19.27 19.99 -25.70
C VAL A 251 18.92 20.93 -26.85
N ASP A 252 19.83 21.11 -27.81
CA ASP A 252 19.64 21.96 -28.99
C ASP A 252 18.58 21.38 -29.94
N ILE A 253 18.52 20.05 -30.07
CA ILE A 253 17.45 19.37 -30.82
C ILE A 253 16.10 19.60 -30.14
N ARG A 254 16.04 19.42 -28.82
CA ARG A 254 14.80 19.62 -28.04
C ARG A 254 14.29 21.06 -28.15
N THR A 255 15.18 22.06 -28.07
CA THR A 255 14.79 23.48 -28.20
C THR A 255 14.31 23.79 -29.62
N ALA A 256 15.03 23.34 -30.65
CA ALA A 256 14.64 23.56 -32.05
C ALA A 256 13.29 22.91 -32.40
N LEU A 257 13.02 21.69 -31.93
CA LEU A 257 11.73 21.03 -32.13
C LEU A 257 10.57 21.75 -31.42
N LEU A 258 10.84 22.28 -30.22
CA LEU A 258 9.85 23.06 -29.45
C LEU A 258 9.59 24.44 -30.08
N GLU A 259 10.62 25.11 -30.59
CA GLU A 259 10.49 26.36 -31.36
C GLU A 259 9.67 26.12 -32.63
N LEU A 260 9.95 25.04 -33.37
CA LEU A 260 9.19 24.68 -34.57
C LEU A 260 7.72 24.38 -34.26
N PHE A 261 7.45 23.67 -33.15
CA PHE A 261 6.09 23.43 -32.69
C PHE A 261 5.36 24.74 -32.32
N LYS A 262 6.01 25.62 -31.55
CA LYS A 262 5.42 26.93 -31.18
C LYS A 262 5.15 27.80 -32.40
N TRP A 263 6.08 27.83 -33.36
CA TRP A 263 5.91 28.53 -34.62
C TRP A 263 4.67 28.05 -35.41
N SER A 264 4.36 26.76 -35.36
CA SER A 264 3.14 26.23 -36.00
C SER A 264 1.83 26.70 -35.35
N MET A 265 1.87 27.09 -34.08
CA MET A 265 0.71 27.54 -33.30
C MET A 265 0.48 29.06 -33.38
N GLU A 266 1.50 29.83 -33.79
CA GLU A 266 1.39 31.27 -33.98
C GLU A 266 0.58 31.61 -35.25
N PRO A 267 -0.30 32.65 -35.22
CA PRO A 267 -0.96 33.13 -36.42
C PRO A 267 0.07 33.71 -37.38
N GLY A 268 -0.04 33.46 -38.68
CA GLY A 268 0.87 34.09 -39.62
C GLY A 268 0.43 34.07 -41.06
N ASP A 269 1.38 34.45 -41.91
CA ASP A 269 1.15 34.90 -43.28
C ASP A 269 0.68 33.77 -44.20
N VAL A 270 -0.09 34.14 -45.22
CA VAL A 270 -0.79 33.22 -46.13
C VAL A 270 0.18 32.32 -46.90
N GLU A 271 1.42 32.77 -47.16
CA GLU A 271 2.43 32.01 -47.92
C GLU A 271 3.05 30.84 -47.13
N GLU A 272 3.03 30.91 -45.78
CA GLU A 272 3.58 29.86 -44.91
C GLU A 272 2.50 28.93 -44.33
N ALA A 273 1.23 29.17 -44.68
CA ALA A 273 0.09 28.47 -44.09
C ALA A 273 0.15 26.94 -44.29
N ASP A 274 0.63 26.47 -45.45
CA ASP A 274 0.73 25.05 -45.75
C ASP A 274 1.89 24.38 -44.99
N GLN A 275 3.01 25.08 -44.79
CA GLN A 275 4.14 24.59 -43.99
C GLN A 275 3.76 24.50 -42.50
N ARG A 276 3.01 25.48 -41.97
CA ARG A 276 2.52 25.45 -40.59
C ARG A 276 1.55 24.30 -40.35
N LYS A 277 0.62 24.05 -41.27
CA LYS A 277 -0.30 22.89 -41.21
C LYS A 277 0.44 21.56 -41.27
N ALA A 278 1.50 21.46 -42.08
CA ALA A 278 2.31 20.25 -42.24
C ALA A 278 3.27 19.99 -41.05
N THR A 279 3.49 20.96 -40.16
CA THR A 279 4.49 20.88 -39.10
C THR A 279 4.21 19.75 -38.10
N VAL A 280 2.99 19.64 -37.58
CA VAL A 280 2.64 18.57 -36.62
C VAL A 280 2.70 17.17 -37.25
N PRO A 281 2.14 16.93 -38.46
CA PRO A 281 2.35 15.69 -39.20
C PRO A 281 3.83 15.33 -39.40
N PHE A 282 4.66 16.31 -39.78
CA PHE A 282 6.10 16.13 -39.97
C PHE A 282 6.78 15.70 -38.66
N LEU A 283 6.47 16.36 -37.54
CA LEU A 283 6.99 16.00 -36.22
C LEU A 283 6.59 14.58 -35.79
N PHE A 284 5.34 14.18 -36.01
CA PHE A 284 4.89 12.80 -35.73
C PHE A 284 5.60 11.77 -36.60
N GLN A 285 5.83 12.09 -37.88
CA GLN A 285 6.55 11.21 -38.78
C GLN A 285 8.01 11.04 -38.35
N LEU A 286 8.71 12.13 -37.97
CA LEU A 286 10.06 12.06 -37.41
C LEU A 286 10.12 11.20 -36.14
N ALA A 287 9.15 11.39 -35.24
CA ALA A 287 9.04 10.64 -33.99
C ALA A 287 8.81 9.13 -34.22
N SER A 288 8.08 8.77 -35.29
CA SER A 288 7.78 7.37 -35.60
C SER A 288 8.98 6.59 -36.12
N VAL A 289 9.97 7.28 -36.69
CA VAL A 289 11.16 6.66 -37.28
C VAL A 289 12.34 6.63 -36.29
N SER A 290 12.38 7.54 -35.30
CA SER A 290 13.47 7.60 -34.32
C SER A 290 12.99 7.81 -32.88
N SER A 291 13.30 6.84 -32.02
CA SER A 291 13.04 6.90 -30.58
C SER A 291 13.76 8.06 -29.89
N THR A 292 14.95 8.43 -30.34
CA THR A 292 15.70 9.57 -29.80
C THR A 292 14.98 10.90 -30.06
N LEU A 293 14.37 11.05 -31.24
CA LEU A 293 13.57 12.23 -31.58
C LEU A 293 12.23 12.23 -30.85
N LEU A 294 11.60 11.05 -30.70
CA LEU A 294 10.42 10.91 -29.84
C LEU A 294 10.71 11.37 -28.41
N ARG A 295 11.86 10.97 -27.82
CA ARG A 295 12.29 11.44 -26.49
C ARG A 295 12.52 12.95 -26.44
N ALA A 296 13.06 13.56 -27.50
CA ALA A 296 13.22 15.01 -27.56
C ALA A 296 11.86 15.73 -27.59
N LEU A 297 10.88 15.19 -28.31
CA LEU A 297 9.52 15.73 -28.37
C LEU A 297 8.76 15.56 -27.04
N THR A 298 8.87 14.41 -26.37
CA THR A 298 8.21 14.19 -25.08
C THR A 298 8.81 15.02 -23.96
N THR A 299 10.12 15.30 -23.99
CA THR A 299 10.76 16.15 -22.97
C THR A 299 10.58 17.65 -23.25
N GLY A 300 10.39 18.05 -24.50
CA GLY A 300 10.16 19.45 -24.89
C GLY A 300 8.68 19.79 -25.06
N VAL A 301 8.09 19.34 -26.18
CA VAL A 301 6.75 19.74 -26.64
C VAL A 301 5.67 19.30 -25.66
N LEU A 302 5.71 18.06 -25.18
CA LEU A 302 4.67 17.54 -24.26
C LEU A 302 4.56 18.32 -22.95
N GLN A 303 5.66 18.91 -22.46
CA GLN A 303 5.65 19.75 -21.26
C GLN A 303 4.89 21.07 -21.48
N THR A 304 4.81 21.54 -22.72
CA THR A 304 4.10 22.77 -23.10
C THR A 304 2.64 22.55 -23.47
N LEU A 305 2.21 21.29 -23.65
CA LEU A 305 0.83 20.96 -24.00
C LEU A 305 -0.11 21.16 -22.79
N ASP A 306 -1.17 21.92 -23.02
CA ASP A 306 -2.30 22.12 -22.13
C ASP A 306 -3.63 21.85 -22.87
N VAL A 307 -4.74 21.89 -22.14
CA VAL A 307 -6.08 21.57 -22.65
C VAL A 307 -6.53 22.55 -23.74
N THR A 308 -6.10 23.82 -23.65
CA THR A 308 -6.40 24.86 -24.64
C THR A 308 -5.66 24.66 -25.96
N MET A 309 -4.39 24.29 -25.91
CA MET A 309 -3.58 23.94 -27.08
C MET A 309 -4.12 22.66 -27.75
N LEU A 310 -4.62 21.69 -26.97
CA LEU A 310 -5.31 20.52 -27.53
C LEU A 310 -6.59 20.90 -28.30
N ALA A 311 -7.36 21.88 -27.82
CA ALA A 311 -8.53 22.37 -28.55
C ALA A 311 -8.13 23.04 -29.88
N GLN A 312 -7.04 23.83 -29.89
CA GLN A 312 -6.50 24.42 -31.11
C GLN A 312 -5.98 23.37 -32.10
N LEU A 313 -5.23 22.38 -31.64
CA LEU A 313 -4.78 21.24 -32.45
C LEU A 313 -5.95 20.46 -33.03
N GLY A 314 -7.03 20.28 -32.27
CA GLY A 314 -8.28 19.65 -32.73
C GLY A 314 -8.91 20.36 -33.94
N THR A 315 -8.78 21.68 -34.04
CA THR A 315 -9.26 22.44 -35.22
C THR A 315 -8.41 22.23 -36.47
N GLN A 316 -7.12 21.92 -36.30
CA GLN A 316 -6.18 21.69 -37.41
C GLN A 316 -6.12 20.21 -37.85
N ALA A 317 -6.48 19.28 -36.95
CA ALA A 317 -6.50 17.83 -37.17
C ALA A 317 -7.19 17.34 -38.46
N PRO A 318 -8.34 17.88 -38.93
CA PRO A 318 -8.94 17.41 -40.19
C PRO A 318 -8.01 17.62 -41.40
N GLY A 319 -7.20 18.68 -41.40
CA GLY A 319 -6.20 18.92 -42.46
C GLY A 319 -5.02 17.95 -42.41
N TRP A 320 -4.72 17.35 -41.25
CA TRP A 320 -3.65 16.36 -41.13
C TRP A 320 -4.01 15.01 -41.73
N CYS A 321 -5.29 14.72 -41.89
CA CYS A 321 -5.76 13.46 -42.48
C CYS A 321 -5.28 13.29 -43.93
N GLU A 322 -4.99 14.39 -44.64
CA GLU A 322 -4.46 14.36 -46.01
C GLU A 322 -3.06 13.73 -46.07
N TYR A 323 -2.23 13.93 -45.04
CA TYR A 323 -0.86 13.39 -44.99
C TYR A 323 -0.80 11.91 -44.61
N PHE A 324 -1.75 11.42 -43.80
CA PHE A 324 -1.79 10.04 -43.30
C PHE A 324 -2.87 9.17 -43.96
N GLY A 325 -3.68 9.75 -44.86
CA GLY A 325 -4.73 9.08 -45.63
C GLY A 325 -6.07 8.89 -44.90
N SER A 326 -6.08 8.72 -43.58
CA SER A 326 -7.33 8.61 -42.80
C SER A 326 -7.18 9.05 -41.34
N ALA A 327 -8.30 9.42 -40.72
CA ALA A 327 -8.35 9.74 -39.29
C ALA A 327 -7.94 8.53 -38.41
N GLN A 328 -8.26 7.29 -38.83
CA GLN A 328 -7.89 6.08 -38.10
C GLN A 328 -6.37 5.81 -38.14
N ALA A 329 -5.72 6.12 -39.27
CA ALA A 329 -4.27 6.01 -39.39
C ALA A 329 -3.55 7.02 -38.48
N LEU A 330 -4.09 8.24 -38.37
CA LEU A 330 -3.59 9.26 -37.44
C LEU A 330 -3.79 8.83 -35.97
N GLU A 331 -4.98 8.33 -35.60
CA GLU A 331 -5.24 7.77 -34.27
C GLU A 331 -4.26 6.63 -33.93
N GLY A 332 -4.06 5.70 -34.87
CA GLY A 332 -3.13 4.58 -34.71
C GLY A 332 -1.67 5.02 -34.57
N LEU A 333 -1.24 6.04 -35.32
CA LEU A 333 0.09 6.62 -35.19
C LEU A 333 0.29 7.27 -33.81
N VAL A 334 -0.69 8.05 -33.33
CA VAL A 334 -0.63 8.67 -32.00
C VAL A 334 -0.53 7.60 -30.91
N VAL A 335 -1.29 6.50 -31.03
CA VAL A 335 -1.21 5.36 -30.10
C VAL A 335 0.18 4.71 -30.17
N HIS A 336 0.71 4.47 -31.37
CA HIS A 336 2.05 3.91 -31.56
C HIS A 336 3.15 4.78 -30.92
N LEU A 337 3.11 6.09 -31.16
CA LEU A 337 4.04 7.04 -30.56
C LEU A 337 3.89 7.06 -29.03
N ALA A 338 2.66 7.07 -28.51
CA ALA A 338 2.42 7.03 -27.06
C ALA A 338 3.00 5.77 -26.41
N LEU A 339 2.90 4.60 -27.06
CA LEU A 339 3.46 3.34 -26.55
C LEU A 339 4.99 3.34 -26.52
N GLY A 340 5.63 4.03 -27.48
CA GLY A 340 7.08 4.17 -27.58
C GLY A 340 7.68 5.23 -26.63
N CYS A 341 6.86 5.94 -25.83
CA CYS A 341 7.35 6.99 -24.95
C CYS A 341 8.02 6.42 -23.69
N GLU A 342 9.34 6.62 -23.56
CA GLU A 342 10.10 6.24 -22.34
C GLU A 342 9.92 7.25 -21.19
N GLU A 343 9.63 8.52 -21.51
CA GLU A 343 9.48 9.62 -20.56
C GLU A 343 8.19 10.41 -20.82
N GLY A 344 7.53 10.88 -19.76
CA GLY A 344 6.33 11.74 -19.84
C GLY A 344 4.99 11.01 -20.04
N GLY A 345 4.96 9.68 -19.95
CA GLY A 345 3.74 8.87 -20.13
C GLY A 345 2.57 9.27 -19.23
N THR A 346 2.85 9.62 -17.97
CA THR A 346 1.81 10.08 -17.02
C THR A 346 1.19 11.42 -17.42
N ARG A 347 1.97 12.30 -18.08
CA ARG A 347 1.47 13.58 -18.59
C ARG A 347 0.55 13.38 -19.78
N ILE A 348 0.88 12.44 -20.69
CA ILE A 348 0.00 12.04 -21.80
C ILE A 348 -1.34 11.54 -21.24
N LEU A 349 -1.29 10.63 -20.26
CA LEU A 349 -2.49 10.12 -19.61
C LEU A 349 -3.32 11.21 -18.94
N LYS A 350 -2.69 12.12 -18.18
CA LYS A 350 -3.39 13.24 -17.55
C LYS A 350 -4.06 14.15 -18.57
N LEU A 351 -3.37 14.48 -19.67
CA LEU A 351 -3.90 15.32 -20.75
C LEU A 351 -5.09 14.65 -21.46
N LEU A 352 -4.99 13.36 -21.76
CA LEU A 352 -6.08 12.59 -22.37
C LEU A 352 -7.28 12.49 -21.42
N LEU A 353 -7.04 12.27 -20.13
CA LEU A 353 -8.09 12.23 -19.11
C LEU A 353 -8.75 13.59 -18.95
N SER A 354 -8.00 14.68 -18.84
CA SER A 354 -8.55 16.04 -18.72
C SER A 354 -9.35 16.45 -19.97
N ALA A 355 -8.93 16.02 -21.16
CA ALA A 355 -9.68 16.26 -22.40
C ALA A 355 -10.92 15.35 -22.53
N ALA A 356 -10.87 14.13 -21.97
CA ALA A 356 -11.97 13.16 -21.99
C ALA A 356 -13.08 13.49 -20.97
N THR A 357 -12.74 14.21 -19.90
CA THR A 357 -13.68 14.86 -18.99
C THR A 357 -14.15 16.17 -19.61
N LEU A 358 -15.46 16.41 -19.66
CA LEU A 358 -16.03 17.65 -20.22
C LEU A 358 -15.71 18.83 -19.29
N GLU A 359 -14.49 19.36 -19.36
CA GLU A 359 -14.11 20.62 -18.72
C GLU A 359 -14.60 21.82 -19.59
N GLU A 360 -14.90 22.94 -18.94
CA GLU A 360 -15.34 24.16 -19.63
C GLU A 360 -14.27 24.64 -20.64
N GLY A 361 -14.60 24.64 -21.93
CA GLY A 361 -13.73 25.14 -23.01
C GLY A 361 -13.24 24.13 -24.04
N VAL A 362 -13.52 22.83 -23.88
CA VAL A 362 -13.13 21.77 -24.85
C VAL A 362 -14.27 21.44 -25.82
N PRO A 363 -14.05 21.45 -27.15
CA PRO A 363 -15.06 21.00 -28.12
C PRO A 363 -15.44 19.53 -27.93
N GLN A 364 -16.73 19.20 -28.14
CA GLN A 364 -17.25 17.84 -27.95
C GLN A 364 -16.55 16.79 -28.83
N ASP A 365 -16.12 17.17 -30.03
CA ASP A 365 -15.38 16.30 -30.95
C ASP A 365 -14.01 15.89 -30.39
N VAL A 366 -13.29 16.83 -29.76
CA VAL A 366 -12.00 16.57 -29.09
C VAL A 366 -12.19 15.62 -27.91
N CYS A 367 -13.26 15.80 -27.14
CA CYS A 367 -13.60 14.93 -26.02
C CYS A 367 -13.87 13.48 -26.46
N THR A 368 -14.65 13.29 -27.54
CA THR A 368 -14.92 11.94 -28.08
C THR A 368 -13.66 11.28 -28.65
N THR A 369 -12.80 12.06 -29.31
CA THR A 369 -11.54 11.58 -29.88
C THR A 369 -10.54 11.20 -28.79
N ALA A 370 -10.43 12.00 -27.71
CA ALA A 370 -9.59 11.68 -26.55
C ALA A 370 -10.01 10.37 -25.87
N ARG A 371 -11.33 10.14 -25.70
CA ARG A 371 -11.85 8.87 -25.17
C ARG A 371 -11.52 7.68 -26.07
N ARG A 372 -11.62 7.86 -27.39
CA ARG A 372 -11.31 6.83 -28.38
C ARG A 372 -9.82 6.49 -28.38
N ILE A 373 -8.94 7.49 -28.39
CA ILE A 373 -7.48 7.30 -28.28
C ILE A 373 -7.13 6.60 -26.97
N LEU A 374 -7.73 6.99 -25.84
CA LEU A 374 -7.50 6.35 -24.55
C LEU A 374 -7.90 4.87 -24.56
N GLU A 375 -9.06 4.54 -25.12
CA GLU A 375 -9.52 3.15 -25.23
C GLU A 375 -8.62 2.34 -26.17
N LEU A 376 -8.23 2.89 -27.33
CA LEU A 376 -7.31 2.26 -28.27
C LEU A 376 -5.94 2.01 -27.64
N LEU A 377 -5.42 2.97 -26.88
CA LEU A 377 -4.16 2.85 -26.16
C LEU A 377 -4.23 1.70 -25.15
N LEU A 378 -5.28 1.64 -24.32
CA LEU A 378 -5.44 0.55 -23.35
C LEU A 378 -5.61 -0.82 -24.02
N GLN A 379 -6.35 -0.88 -25.15
CA GLN A 379 -6.55 -2.11 -25.91
C GLN A 379 -5.25 -2.60 -26.55
N GLU A 380 -4.45 -1.71 -27.12
CA GLU A 380 -3.17 -2.06 -27.74
C GLU A 380 -2.15 -2.51 -26.69
N VAL A 381 -2.12 -1.86 -25.51
CA VAL A 381 -1.31 -2.34 -24.37
C VAL A 381 -1.72 -3.75 -23.96
N ASP A 382 -3.02 -4.01 -23.78
CA ASP A 382 -3.52 -5.35 -23.42
C ASP A 382 -3.20 -6.38 -24.51
N GLN A 383 -3.33 -6.01 -25.79
CA GLN A 383 -2.99 -6.88 -26.92
C GLN A 383 -1.50 -7.23 -26.98
N GLN A 384 -0.61 -6.24 -26.81
CA GLN A 384 0.84 -6.47 -26.81
C GLN A 384 1.29 -7.33 -25.63
N LEU A 385 0.74 -7.11 -24.43
CA LEU A 385 1.01 -7.96 -23.27
C LEU A 385 0.52 -9.41 -23.45
N ARG A 386 -0.60 -9.62 -24.18
CA ARG A 386 -1.13 -10.96 -24.46
C ARG A 386 -0.39 -11.70 -25.57
N CYS A 387 0.05 -10.99 -26.61
CA CYS A 387 0.70 -11.59 -27.77
C CYS A 387 2.18 -11.88 -27.53
N THR A 388 2.83 -11.12 -26.64
CA THR A 388 4.26 -11.21 -26.38
C THR A 388 4.49 -11.44 -24.89
N LEU A 389 4.98 -12.64 -24.53
CA LEU A 389 5.24 -13.08 -23.14
C LEU A 389 6.24 -12.19 -22.36
N SER A 390 6.88 -11.22 -23.01
CA SER A 390 7.83 -10.28 -22.43
C SER A 390 7.90 -8.96 -23.25
N ALA A 391 6.75 -8.37 -23.60
CA ALA A 391 6.76 -7.05 -24.22
C ALA A 391 7.17 -6.00 -23.20
N ASN A 392 8.38 -5.43 -23.33
CA ASN A 392 8.76 -4.25 -22.56
C ASN A 392 8.12 -3.02 -23.21
N ILE A 393 6.92 -2.65 -22.74
CA ILE A 393 6.21 -1.48 -23.25
C ILE A 393 6.79 -0.24 -22.54
N ALA A 394 7.50 0.61 -23.28
CA ALA A 394 8.16 1.80 -22.74
C ALA A 394 7.20 2.69 -21.92
N LEU A 395 5.98 2.87 -22.41
CA LEU A 395 4.92 3.61 -21.71
C LEU A 395 4.58 3.01 -20.34
N LEU A 396 4.47 1.69 -20.23
CA LEU A 396 4.17 1.02 -18.96
C LEU A 396 5.34 1.16 -17.99
N GLY A 397 6.58 0.98 -18.46
CA GLY A 397 7.78 1.19 -17.66
C GLY A 397 7.88 2.62 -17.12
N CYS A 398 7.54 3.62 -17.94
CA CYS A 398 7.47 5.02 -17.53
C CYS A 398 6.43 5.24 -16.43
N ILE A 399 5.21 4.74 -16.65
CA ILE A 399 4.12 4.88 -15.69
C ILE A 399 4.42 4.15 -14.38
N GLN A 400 5.10 3.00 -14.44
CA GLN A 400 5.50 2.21 -13.28
C GLN A 400 6.42 3.01 -12.35
N GLN A 401 7.31 3.85 -12.89
CA GLN A 401 8.20 4.71 -12.09
C GLN A 401 7.44 5.84 -11.38
N GLU A 402 6.30 6.27 -11.94
CA GLU A 402 5.47 7.37 -11.44
C GLU A 402 4.10 6.93 -10.92
N VAL A 403 3.99 5.70 -10.40
CA VAL A 403 2.72 5.11 -9.89
C VAL A 403 2.04 5.98 -8.82
N SER A 404 2.81 6.74 -8.04
CA SER A 404 2.30 7.69 -7.04
C SER A 404 1.37 8.76 -7.60
N VAL A 405 1.45 9.02 -8.91
CA VAL A 405 0.60 9.97 -9.63
C VAL A 405 -0.73 9.35 -10.03
N ILE A 406 -0.77 8.03 -10.26
CA ILE A 406 -1.97 7.31 -10.69
C ILE A 406 -2.78 6.78 -9.49
N GLN A 407 -2.12 6.38 -8.40
CA GLN A 407 -2.80 5.88 -7.20
C GLN A 407 -3.92 6.81 -6.68
N PRO A 408 -3.77 8.15 -6.66
CA PRO A 408 -4.85 9.06 -6.25
C PRO A 408 -6.08 9.01 -7.16
N LEU A 409 -5.92 8.71 -8.46
CA LEU A 409 -7.02 8.64 -9.43
C LEU A 409 -7.99 7.48 -9.10
N LEU A 410 -7.56 6.48 -8.31
CA LEU A 410 -8.44 5.42 -7.82
C LEU A 410 -9.47 5.90 -6.78
N LEU A 411 -9.24 7.08 -6.19
CA LEU A 411 -10.09 7.68 -5.15
C LEU A 411 -10.87 8.89 -5.66
N GLU A 412 -10.79 9.19 -6.96
CA GLU A 412 -11.57 10.25 -7.61
C GLU A 412 -13.04 9.86 -7.78
N LYS A 413 -13.90 10.88 -7.96
CA LYS A 413 -15.34 10.69 -8.13
C LYS A 413 -15.73 10.39 -9.58
N ASP A 414 -14.87 10.71 -10.55
CA ASP A 414 -15.18 10.46 -11.95
C ASP A 414 -14.96 8.99 -12.32
N ASN A 415 -16.01 8.36 -12.84
CA ASN A 415 -16.00 6.95 -13.19
C ASN A 415 -15.01 6.63 -14.32
N LEU A 416 -14.77 7.57 -15.26
CA LEU A 416 -13.82 7.36 -16.35
C LEU A 416 -12.37 7.33 -15.85
N GLN A 417 -12.00 8.26 -14.97
CA GLN A 417 -10.68 8.30 -14.33
C GLN A 417 -10.42 7.04 -13.51
N VAL A 418 -11.39 6.63 -12.67
CA VAL A 418 -11.28 5.43 -11.84
C VAL A 418 -11.15 4.16 -12.70
N LEU A 419 -11.98 4.01 -13.74
CA LEU A 419 -11.92 2.84 -14.64
C LEU A 419 -10.58 2.76 -15.39
N THR A 420 -10.06 3.89 -15.85
CA THR A 420 -8.78 3.98 -16.54
C THR A 420 -7.63 3.61 -15.60
N ALA A 421 -7.62 4.17 -14.38
CA ALA A 421 -6.63 3.85 -13.36
C ALA A 421 -6.66 2.36 -12.96
N VAL A 422 -7.85 1.77 -12.80
CA VAL A 422 -8.01 0.33 -12.51
C VAL A 422 -7.43 -0.52 -13.63
N ARG A 423 -7.73 -0.21 -14.90
CA ARG A 423 -7.20 -0.96 -16.05
C ARG A 423 -5.68 -0.82 -16.16
N LEU A 424 -5.13 0.39 -16.04
CA LEU A 424 -3.68 0.62 -16.10
C LEU A 424 -2.93 -0.12 -14.99
N ILE A 425 -3.40 -0.02 -13.74
CA ILE A 425 -2.76 -0.69 -12.61
C ILE A 425 -2.88 -2.22 -12.73
N ALA A 426 -3.98 -2.73 -13.28
CA ALA A 426 -4.13 -4.15 -13.57
C ALA A 426 -3.12 -4.62 -14.64
N LEU A 427 -2.92 -3.83 -15.71
CA LEU A 427 -1.95 -4.12 -16.77
C LEU A 427 -0.50 -4.07 -16.24
N ILE A 428 -0.15 -3.05 -15.46
CA ILE A 428 1.16 -2.96 -14.76
C ILE A 428 1.33 -4.11 -13.76
N GLY A 429 0.24 -4.54 -13.13
CA GLY A 429 0.21 -5.67 -12.21
C GLY A 429 0.56 -7.01 -12.86
N ASN A 430 0.38 -7.15 -14.18
CA ASN A 430 0.83 -8.34 -14.92
C ASN A 430 2.36 -8.42 -14.98
N GLU A 431 3.04 -7.28 -15.13
CA GLU A 431 4.51 -7.21 -15.12
C GLU A 431 5.09 -7.17 -13.70
N SER A 432 4.43 -6.45 -12.79
CA SER A 432 4.88 -6.21 -11.42
C SER A 432 3.75 -6.37 -10.40
N PRO A 433 3.57 -7.59 -9.84
CA PRO A 433 2.51 -7.87 -8.87
C PRO A 433 2.55 -6.98 -7.62
N ALA A 434 3.74 -6.49 -7.23
CA ALA A 434 3.91 -5.62 -6.06
C ALA A 434 3.15 -4.27 -6.20
N VAL A 435 3.09 -3.70 -7.40
CA VAL A 435 2.37 -2.44 -7.66
C VAL A 435 0.87 -2.63 -7.51
N LEU A 436 0.35 -3.77 -7.97
CA LEU A 436 -1.04 -4.16 -7.81
C LEU A 436 -1.41 -4.30 -6.33
N ILE A 437 -0.59 -5.04 -5.57
CA ILE A 437 -0.83 -5.29 -4.14
C ILE A 437 -0.79 -3.98 -3.34
N GLY A 438 0.24 -3.15 -3.56
CA GLY A 438 0.36 -1.86 -2.86
C GLY A 438 -0.78 -0.90 -3.19
N SER A 439 -1.19 -0.81 -4.46
CA SER A 439 -2.28 0.08 -4.87
C SER A 439 -3.65 -0.41 -4.35
N ALA A 440 -3.88 -1.73 -4.35
CA ALA A 440 -5.07 -2.34 -3.78
C ALA A 440 -5.14 -2.14 -2.25
N ALA A 441 -4.00 -2.27 -1.55
CA ALA A 441 -3.91 -2.06 -0.11
C ALA A 441 -4.24 -0.61 0.27
N GLN A 442 -3.67 0.36 -0.45
CA GLN A 442 -4.00 1.78 -0.27
C GLN A 442 -5.47 2.09 -0.55
N LEU A 443 -6.03 1.52 -1.62
CA LEU A 443 -7.46 1.68 -1.96
C LEU A 443 -8.35 1.08 -0.86
N LEU A 444 -8.00 -0.09 -0.32
CA LEU A 444 -8.73 -0.73 0.77
C LEU A 444 -8.68 0.11 2.07
N GLN A 445 -7.56 0.78 2.37
CA GLN A 445 -7.44 1.65 3.55
C GLN A 445 -8.18 2.99 3.40
N LYS A 446 -8.13 3.60 2.20
CA LYS A 446 -8.60 4.97 1.95
C LYS A 446 -9.99 5.05 1.31
N ALA A 447 -10.58 3.94 0.88
CA ALA A 447 -11.92 3.92 0.31
C ALA A 447 -12.96 4.46 1.31
N SER A 448 -13.74 5.45 0.83
CA SER A 448 -14.82 6.11 1.58
C SER A 448 -16.20 5.83 1.01
N SER A 449 -16.28 5.37 -0.24
CA SER A 449 -17.53 5.05 -0.96
C SER A 449 -17.57 3.58 -1.39
N GLU A 450 -18.78 3.07 -1.62
CA GLU A 450 -18.95 1.72 -2.19
C GLU A 450 -18.39 1.62 -3.62
N ASP A 451 -18.40 2.71 -4.39
CA ASP A 451 -17.83 2.75 -5.74
C ASP A 451 -16.31 2.49 -5.74
N HIS A 452 -15.59 3.00 -4.74
CA HIS A 452 -14.16 2.72 -4.57
C HIS A 452 -13.92 1.23 -4.24
N LEU A 453 -14.83 0.60 -3.48
CA LEU A 453 -14.77 -0.84 -3.21
C LEU A 453 -15.11 -1.67 -4.46
N VAL A 454 -16.00 -1.20 -5.33
CA VAL A 454 -16.25 -1.83 -6.63
C VAL A 454 -15.01 -1.75 -7.53
N ALA A 455 -14.30 -0.61 -7.53
CA ALA A 455 -13.02 -0.46 -8.22
C ALA A 455 -11.97 -1.45 -7.69
N LEU A 456 -11.89 -1.64 -6.37
CA LEU A 456 -11.02 -2.64 -5.76
C LEU A 456 -11.36 -4.07 -6.24
N VAL A 457 -12.65 -4.45 -6.22
CA VAL A 457 -13.08 -5.77 -6.71
C VAL A 457 -12.73 -5.97 -8.19
N ARG A 458 -12.83 -4.93 -9.02
CA ARG A 458 -12.42 -4.96 -10.43
C ARG A 458 -10.91 -5.12 -10.59
N LEU A 459 -10.12 -4.43 -9.77
CA LEU A 459 -8.66 -4.50 -9.78
C LEU A 459 -8.15 -5.90 -9.39
N ILE A 460 -8.78 -6.53 -8.38
CA ILE A 460 -8.50 -7.92 -8.00
C ILE A 460 -8.92 -8.89 -9.10
N ALA A 461 -10.06 -8.63 -9.75
CA ALA A 461 -10.56 -9.46 -10.86
C ALA A 461 -9.68 -9.39 -12.11
N ALA A 462 -9.03 -8.24 -12.33
CA ALA A 462 -8.22 -7.95 -13.50
C ALA A 462 -6.75 -8.37 -13.36
N GLY A 463 -6.35 -8.91 -12.20
CA GLY A 463 -5.01 -9.48 -12.01
C GLY A 463 -4.71 -10.63 -12.97
N PRO A 464 -3.42 -10.95 -13.20
CA PRO A 464 -3.01 -11.88 -14.24
C PRO A 464 -3.72 -13.24 -14.12
N ILE A 465 -4.30 -13.70 -15.23
CA ILE A 465 -5.04 -14.98 -15.35
C ILE A 465 -4.06 -16.17 -15.40
N VAL A 466 -2.86 -16.02 -14.83
CA VAL A 466 -1.90 -17.11 -14.76
C VAL A 466 -2.34 -18.03 -13.62
N ASN A 467 -3.05 -19.09 -14.00
CA ASN A 467 -3.30 -20.32 -13.24
C ASN A 467 -3.99 -20.15 -11.88
N GLN A 468 -5.32 -20.25 -11.78
CA GLN A 468 -6.08 -20.61 -10.55
C GLN A 468 -5.75 -19.85 -9.22
N VAL A 469 -4.91 -18.82 -9.25
CA VAL A 469 -4.27 -18.14 -8.11
C VAL A 469 -4.91 -16.77 -7.83
N GLN A 470 -6.00 -16.42 -8.51
CA GLN A 470 -6.82 -15.22 -8.23
C GLN A 470 -7.15 -15.05 -6.73
N ASN A 471 -7.17 -16.15 -5.96
CA ASN A 471 -7.47 -16.14 -4.54
C ASN A 471 -6.30 -15.75 -3.62
N ILE A 472 -5.04 -15.71 -4.09
CA ILE A 472 -3.87 -15.41 -3.24
C ILE A 472 -3.58 -13.91 -3.16
N TYR A 473 -3.90 -13.14 -4.21
CA TYR A 473 -3.65 -11.69 -4.22
C TYR A 473 -4.30 -10.97 -3.04
N MET A 474 -5.53 -11.33 -2.70
CA MET A 474 -6.23 -10.72 -1.57
C MET A 474 -5.56 -10.99 -0.21
N VAL A 475 -4.87 -12.12 -0.07
CA VAL A 475 -4.11 -12.44 1.15
C VAL A 475 -3.00 -11.42 1.35
N HIS A 476 -2.20 -11.18 0.31
CA HIS A 476 -1.09 -10.23 0.37
C HIS A 476 -1.55 -8.77 0.41
N VAL A 477 -2.69 -8.44 -0.23
CA VAL A 477 -3.29 -7.09 -0.13
C VAL A 477 -3.69 -6.79 1.30
N LEU A 478 -4.33 -7.73 2.00
CA LEU A 478 -4.71 -7.54 3.39
C LEU A 478 -3.49 -7.51 4.31
N GLU A 479 -2.50 -8.39 4.10
CA GLU A 479 -1.22 -8.42 4.84
C GLU A 479 -0.49 -7.06 4.75
N GLN A 480 -0.34 -6.53 3.52
CA GLN A 480 0.29 -5.23 3.30
C GLN A 480 -0.54 -4.10 3.90
N ALA A 481 -1.87 -4.15 3.74
CA ALA A 481 -2.76 -3.15 4.33
C ALA A 481 -2.67 -3.12 5.86
N ILE A 482 -2.56 -4.29 6.52
CA ILE A 482 -2.37 -4.39 7.97
C ILE A 482 -1.03 -3.78 8.39
N ARG A 483 0.07 -4.12 7.70
CA ARG A 483 1.42 -3.56 8.02
C ARG A 483 1.49 -2.04 7.89
N GLU A 484 0.78 -1.48 6.92
CA GLU A 484 0.79 -0.05 6.64
C GLU A 484 -0.15 0.78 7.54
N THR A 485 -1.00 0.17 8.38
CA THR A 485 -1.93 0.88 9.28
C THR A 485 -1.28 1.74 10.39
N GLY A 486 0.06 1.74 10.47
CA GLY A 486 0.83 2.66 11.33
C GLY A 486 1.26 3.97 10.66
N GLY A 487 0.97 4.16 9.36
CA GLY A 487 1.41 5.32 8.59
C GLY A 487 0.54 6.58 8.79
N PRO A 488 1.09 7.78 8.52
CA PRO A 488 0.36 9.04 8.64
C PRO A 488 -0.85 9.08 7.70
N GLY A 489 -2.05 9.26 8.26
CA GLY A 489 -3.31 9.37 7.52
C GLY A 489 -4.07 8.04 7.29
N SER A 490 -3.55 6.91 7.76
CA SER A 490 -4.26 5.62 7.75
C SER A 490 -5.02 5.42 9.06
N SER A 491 -6.31 5.05 8.99
CA SER A 491 -7.06 4.62 10.17
C SER A 491 -7.35 3.12 10.06
N PRO A 492 -6.99 2.30 11.07
CA PRO A 492 -7.33 0.88 11.07
C PRO A 492 -8.86 0.68 11.03
N GLU A 493 -9.61 1.66 11.54
CA GLU A 493 -11.08 1.66 11.47
C GLU A 493 -11.62 1.58 10.04
N ASN A 494 -11.13 2.41 9.12
CA ASN A 494 -11.65 2.43 7.76
C ASN A 494 -11.30 1.14 7.01
N LEU A 495 -10.08 0.64 7.19
CA LEU A 495 -9.64 -0.66 6.67
C LEU A 495 -10.63 -1.76 7.08
N TRP A 496 -10.88 -1.92 8.38
CA TRP A 496 -11.73 -3.02 8.87
C TRP A 496 -13.21 -2.82 8.56
N LYS A 497 -13.71 -1.58 8.47
CA LYS A 497 -15.06 -1.29 7.96
C LYS A 497 -15.21 -1.75 6.50
N ASN A 498 -14.21 -1.46 5.66
CA ASN A 498 -14.18 -1.85 4.25
C ASN A 498 -14.09 -3.38 4.09
N VAL A 499 -13.24 -4.05 4.88
CA VAL A 499 -13.15 -5.53 4.91
C VAL A 499 -14.49 -6.16 5.30
N VAL A 500 -15.17 -5.63 6.33
CA VAL A 500 -16.51 -6.11 6.72
C VAL A 500 -17.53 -5.94 5.60
N MET A 501 -17.49 -4.83 4.86
CA MET A 501 -18.40 -4.62 3.72
C MET A 501 -18.14 -5.65 2.61
N LEU A 502 -16.87 -5.87 2.24
CA LEU A 502 -16.49 -6.86 1.24
C LEU A 502 -16.90 -8.29 1.64
N LEU A 503 -16.74 -8.67 2.92
CA LEU A 503 -17.21 -9.95 3.43
C LEU A 503 -18.74 -10.10 3.38
N ARG A 504 -19.49 -9.01 3.57
CA ARG A 504 -20.96 -9.02 3.39
C ARG A 504 -21.33 -9.22 1.93
N TRP A 505 -20.64 -8.56 1.00
CA TRP A 505 -20.85 -8.74 -0.45
C TRP A 505 -20.51 -10.15 -0.90
N GLU A 506 -19.42 -10.72 -0.38
CA GLU A 506 -19.01 -12.10 -0.62
C GLU A 506 -20.11 -13.09 -0.19
N ARG A 507 -20.67 -12.88 1.01
CA ARG A 507 -21.77 -13.71 1.54
C ARG A 507 -23.08 -13.54 0.77
N ALA A 508 -23.36 -12.34 0.29
CA ALA A 508 -24.53 -12.06 -0.57
C ALA A 508 -24.35 -12.63 -2.00
N GLY A 509 -23.15 -13.08 -2.37
CA GLY A 509 -22.84 -13.54 -3.72
C GLY A 509 -22.82 -12.38 -4.75
N ALA A 510 -22.55 -11.15 -4.29
CA ALA A 510 -22.50 -9.97 -5.12
C ALA A 510 -21.24 -9.97 -6.00
N GLY A 511 -21.34 -10.53 -7.20
CA GLY A 511 -20.26 -10.56 -8.20
C GLY A 511 -19.61 -11.94 -8.37
N LYS A 512 -19.22 -12.27 -9.62
CA LYS A 512 -18.63 -13.57 -9.97
C LYS A 512 -17.28 -13.83 -9.27
N VAL A 513 -16.48 -12.78 -9.07
CA VAL A 513 -15.12 -12.84 -8.51
C VAL A 513 -15.14 -13.17 -7.01
N LEU A 514 -16.15 -12.69 -6.27
CA LEU A 514 -16.29 -12.96 -4.84
C LEU A 514 -16.85 -14.36 -4.52
N ARG A 515 -17.33 -15.12 -5.51
CA ARG A 515 -17.84 -16.49 -5.28
C ARG A 515 -16.76 -17.44 -4.74
N GLY A 516 -15.49 -17.18 -5.05
CA GLY A 516 -14.34 -17.97 -4.59
C GLY A 516 -13.94 -17.77 -3.12
N ARG A 517 -14.67 -16.94 -2.38
CA ARG A 517 -14.37 -16.51 -1.01
C ARG A 517 -12.96 -15.94 -0.78
N PRO A 518 -12.44 -15.06 -1.67
CA PRO A 518 -11.07 -14.57 -1.57
C PRO A 518 -10.84 -13.69 -0.33
N VAL A 519 -11.87 -12.96 0.13
CA VAL A 519 -11.77 -12.06 1.28
C VAL A 519 -11.81 -12.86 2.58
N SER A 520 -12.69 -13.86 2.68
CA SER A 520 -12.69 -14.77 3.84
C SER A 520 -11.35 -15.49 3.96
N ARG A 521 -10.80 -15.98 2.83
CA ARG A 521 -9.48 -16.62 2.83
C ARG A 521 -8.36 -15.68 3.25
N ALA A 522 -8.36 -14.44 2.74
CA ALA A 522 -7.38 -13.43 3.15
C ALA A 522 -7.38 -13.16 4.66
N VAL A 523 -8.57 -13.08 5.27
CA VAL A 523 -8.68 -12.90 6.74
C VAL A 523 -8.19 -14.14 7.50
N LEU A 524 -8.46 -15.35 6.99
CA LEU A 524 -8.03 -16.59 7.62
C LEU A 524 -6.51 -16.82 7.53
N ASP A 525 -5.91 -16.51 6.39
CA ASP A 525 -4.46 -16.66 6.17
C ASP A 525 -3.66 -15.62 6.99
N ASN A 526 -4.25 -14.44 7.26
CA ASN A 526 -3.66 -13.41 8.13
C ASN A 526 -4.16 -13.46 9.59
N LEU A 527 -4.80 -14.54 10.01
CA LEU A 527 -5.53 -14.58 11.28
C LEU A 527 -4.64 -14.33 12.52
N ASP A 528 -3.34 -14.60 12.44
CA ASP A 528 -2.38 -14.27 13.51
C ASP A 528 -2.28 -12.76 13.77
N GLU A 529 -2.00 -11.98 12.71
CA GLU A 529 -1.95 -10.52 12.79
C GLU A 529 -3.32 -9.93 13.21
N VAL A 530 -4.42 -10.47 12.67
CA VAL A 530 -5.79 -10.06 13.02
C VAL A 530 -6.12 -10.33 14.49
N THR A 531 -5.65 -11.47 15.03
CA THR A 531 -5.84 -11.83 16.44
C THR A 531 -5.06 -10.90 17.36
N ASN A 532 -3.83 -10.56 16.99
CA ASN A 532 -3.00 -9.60 17.74
C ASN A 532 -3.63 -8.20 17.71
N LEU A 533 -4.17 -7.77 16.57
CA LEU A 533 -4.90 -6.50 16.45
C LEU A 533 -6.16 -6.47 17.33
N LEU A 534 -6.94 -7.56 17.38
CA LEU A 534 -8.13 -7.62 18.23
C LEU A 534 -7.78 -7.48 19.73
N GLY A 535 -6.57 -7.90 20.13
CA GLY A 535 -6.08 -7.76 21.50
C GLY A 535 -5.58 -6.36 21.86
N THR A 536 -5.19 -5.54 20.89
CA THR A 536 -4.57 -4.21 21.12
C THR A 536 -5.51 -3.05 20.87
N VAL A 537 -6.47 -3.19 19.94
CA VAL A 537 -7.33 -2.10 19.50
C VAL A 537 -8.61 -2.01 20.34
N SER A 538 -9.10 -0.78 20.57
CA SER A 538 -10.32 -0.49 21.32
C SER A 538 -11.38 0.26 20.47
N GLY A 539 -12.62 0.32 20.96
CA GLY A 539 -13.72 1.06 20.34
C GLY A 539 -14.26 0.46 19.04
N THR A 540 -14.62 1.31 18.08
CA THR A 540 -15.36 0.88 16.87
C THR A 540 -14.54 -0.02 15.94
N CYS A 541 -13.21 0.11 15.97
CA CYS A 541 -12.31 -0.77 15.22
C CYS A 541 -12.39 -2.21 15.73
N ALA A 542 -12.39 -2.42 17.05
CA ALA A 542 -12.46 -3.75 17.65
C ALA A 542 -13.75 -4.49 17.23
N HIS A 543 -14.89 -3.77 17.16
CA HIS A 543 -16.14 -4.34 16.65
C HIS A 543 -16.06 -4.74 15.18
N SER A 544 -15.37 -3.95 14.36
CA SER A 544 -15.20 -4.21 12.93
C SER A 544 -14.32 -5.43 12.70
N VAL A 545 -13.19 -5.53 13.42
CA VAL A 545 -12.30 -6.69 13.42
C VAL A 545 -13.03 -7.96 13.85
N ALA A 546 -13.72 -7.93 15.00
CA ALA A 546 -14.47 -9.08 15.50
C ALA A 546 -15.57 -9.51 14.52
N THR A 547 -16.24 -8.56 13.86
CA THR A 547 -17.26 -8.85 12.84
C THR A 547 -16.64 -9.48 11.60
N ALA A 548 -15.47 -9.02 11.17
CA ALA A 548 -14.74 -9.61 10.05
C ALA A 548 -14.36 -11.07 10.34
N VAL A 549 -13.84 -11.36 11.53
CA VAL A 549 -13.51 -12.72 11.97
C VAL A 549 -14.76 -13.63 12.01
N ASP A 550 -15.88 -13.15 12.54
CA ASP A 550 -17.15 -13.91 12.61
C ASP A 550 -17.70 -14.28 11.23
N LEU A 551 -17.56 -13.37 10.26
CA LEU A 551 -17.97 -13.57 8.87
C LEU A 551 -17.01 -14.52 8.15
N ALA A 552 -15.69 -14.36 8.29
CA ALA A 552 -14.68 -15.19 7.63
C ALA A 552 -14.69 -16.64 8.13
N LEU A 553 -14.89 -16.86 9.43
CA LEU A 553 -15.02 -18.21 10.00
C LEU A 553 -16.34 -18.91 9.65
N ASN A 554 -17.28 -18.22 9.00
CA ASN A 554 -18.59 -18.79 8.69
C ASN A 554 -18.52 -19.71 7.46
N GLY A 555 -18.42 -21.02 7.70
CA GLY A 555 -18.29 -22.04 6.65
C GLY A 555 -16.85 -22.30 6.19
N ALA A 556 -15.85 -21.93 7.00
CA ALA A 556 -14.45 -22.24 6.75
C ALA A 556 -14.11 -23.66 7.24
N MET A 557 -13.58 -24.48 6.34
CA MET A 557 -12.85 -25.72 6.63
C MET A 557 -11.59 -25.70 5.75
N PRO A 558 -10.39 -26.02 6.26
CA PRO A 558 -10.06 -26.47 7.61
C PRO A 558 -9.90 -25.33 8.64
N PHE A 559 -10.05 -25.68 9.93
CA PHE A 559 -9.80 -24.76 11.04
C PHE A 559 -8.29 -24.52 11.22
N PRO A 560 -7.90 -23.33 11.72
CA PRO A 560 -6.51 -22.97 11.96
C PRO A 560 -5.84 -23.83 13.05
N ASN A 561 -4.50 -23.70 13.14
CA ASN A 561 -3.67 -24.36 14.14
C ASN A 561 -4.19 -24.14 15.57
N THR A 562 -4.04 -25.14 16.45
CA THR A 562 -4.50 -25.12 17.84
C THR A 562 -3.95 -23.93 18.63
N GLN A 563 -2.68 -23.56 18.42
CA GLN A 563 -2.08 -22.38 19.05
C GLN A 563 -2.83 -21.08 18.69
N LEU A 564 -3.14 -20.90 17.41
CA LEU A 564 -3.86 -19.72 16.93
C LEU A 564 -5.30 -19.68 17.46
N LEU A 565 -5.96 -20.83 17.55
CA LEU A 565 -7.30 -20.95 18.16
C LEU A 565 -7.29 -20.54 19.65
N LEU A 566 -6.23 -20.87 20.40
CA LEU A 566 -6.07 -20.46 21.79
C LEU A 566 -5.86 -18.94 21.91
N MET A 567 -5.00 -18.35 21.07
CA MET A 567 -4.78 -16.91 21.05
C MET A 567 -6.06 -16.15 20.66
N LEU A 568 -6.76 -16.61 19.63
CA LEU A 568 -8.02 -16.02 19.19
C LEU A 568 -9.09 -16.10 20.28
N SER A 569 -9.21 -17.24 20.96
CA SER A 569 -10.13 -17.38 22.09
C SER A 569 -9.84 -16.37 23.19
N LYS A 570 -8.57 -16.18 23.55
CA LYS A 570 -8.15 -15.20 24.55
C LYS A 570 -8.46 -13.76 24.12
N ALA A 571 -8.22 -13.42 22.86
CA ALA A 571 -8.52 -12.11 22.29
C ALA A 571 -10.04 -11.82 22.27
N VAL A 572 -10.86 -12.81 21.88
CA VAL A 572 -12.33 -12.67 21.87
C VAL A 572 -12.88 -12.51 23.30
N VAL A 573 -12.31 -13.20 24.29
CA VAL A 573 -12.67 -12.98 25.71
C VAL A 573 -12.30 -11.56 26.16
N GLY A 574 -11.12 -11.05 25.76
CA GLY A 574 -10.75 -9.64 25.99
C GLY A 574 -11.75 -8.66 25.37
N TYR A 575 -12.10 -8.88 24.11
CA TYR A 575 -13.09 -8.09 23.38
C TYR A 575 -14.49 -8.15 24.01
N PHE A 576 -14.91 -9.28 24.59
CA PHE A 576 -16.17 -9.38 25.33
C PHE A 576 -16.22 -8.40 26.52
N PHE A 577 -15.15 -8.33 27.31
CA PHE A 577 -15.10 -7.39 28.44
C PHE A 577 -15.02 -5.93 28.00
N LEU A 578 -14.36 -5.64 26.87
CA LEU A 578 -14.40 -4.32 26.25
C LEU A 578 -15.83 -3.94 25.84
N CYS A 579 -16.59 -4.85 25.23
CA CYS A 579 -17.98 -4.59 24.84
C CYS A 579 -18.87 -4.25 26.04
N LEU A 580 -18.64 -4.87 27.20
CA LEU A 580 -19.41 -4.60 28.42
C LEU A 580 -19.15 -3.21 29.01
N GLN A 581 -18.03 -2.58 28.65
CA GLN A 581 -17.66 -1.23 29.06
C GLN A 581 -18.19 -0.14 28.12
N ASP A 582 -18.70 -0.51 26.93
CA ASP A 582 -19.24 0.46 25.97
C ASP A 582 -20.48 1.18 26.50
N SER A 583 -20.56 2.49 26.22
CA SER A 583 -21.67 3.35 26.63
C SER A 583 -22.99 2.99 25.92
N ASP A 584 -22.95 2.59 24.65
CA ASP A 584 -24.13 2.26 23.85
C ASP A 584 -24.61 0.81 24.10
N VAL A 585 -25.87 0.69 24.54
CA VAL A 585 -26.53 -0.59 24.83
C VAL A 585 -26.65 -1.48 23.60
N THR A 586 -26.89 -0.90 22.42
CA THR A 586 -27.08 -1.66 21.18
C THR A 586 -25.78 -2.29 20.70
N VAL A 587 -24.69 -1.53 20.78
CA VAL A 587 -23.33 -1.96 20.46
C VAL A 587 -22.88 -3.04 21.43
N ARG A 588 -23.09 -2.83 22.73
CA ARG A 588 -22.83 -3.82 23.79
C ARG A 588 -23.52 -5.15 23.52
N LEU A 589 -24.83 -5.13 23.25
CA LEU A 589 -25.61 -6.34 22.97
C LEU A 589 -25.16 -7.05 21.70
N ARG A 590 -24.85 -6.29 20.65
CA ARG A 590 -24.36 -6.84 19.38
C ARG A 590 -22.99 -7.49 19.56
N GLY A 591 -22.09 -6.83 20.28
CA GLY A 591 -20.76 -7.33 20.63
C GLY A 591 -20.83 -8.61 21.48
N ALA A 592 -21.65 -8.62 22.54
CA ALA A 592 -21.85 -9.79 23.39
C ALA A 592 -22.38 -11.01 22.60
N ARG A 593 -23.38 -10.81 21.73
CA ARG A 593 -23.91 -11.87 20.85
C ARG A 593 -22.86 -12.37 19.87
N LEU A 594 -22.03 -11.48 19.33
CA LEU A 594 -20.91 -11.82 18.45
C LEU A 594 -19.90 -12.73 19.17
N CYS A 595 -19.51 -12.38 20.40
CA CYS A 595 -18.63 -13.20 21.23
C CYS A 595 -19.24 -14.57 21.51
N CYS A 596 -20.55 -14.65 21.81
CA CYS A 596 -21.24 -15.92 22.00
C CYS A 596 -21.14 -16.83 20.76
N ARG A 597 -21.33 -16.28 19.55
CA ARG A 597 -21.22 -17.05 18.31
C ARG A 597 -19.79 -17.48 18.00
N LEU A 598 -18.82 -16.58 18.20
CA LEU A 598 -17.40 -16.86 17.96
C LEU A 598 -16.88 -17.92 18.92
N LEU A 599 -17.00 -17.69 20.23
CA LEU A 599 -16.50 -18.62 21.25
C LEU A 599 -17.28 -19.93 21.27
N GLY A 600 -18.59 -19.89 21.02
CA GLY A 600 -19.38 -21.12 20.85
C GLY A 600 -18.85 -21.98 19.71
N ARG A 601 -18.59 -21.40 18.53
CA ARG A 601 -17.97 -22.12 17.40
C ARG A 601 -16.59 -22.66 17.75
N LEU A 602 -15.69 -21.81 18.25
CA LEU A 602 -14.32 -22.21 18.59
C LEU A 602 -14.26 -23.33 19.64
N SER A 603 -15.15 -23.28 20.63
CA SER A 603 -15.22 -24.25 21.73
C SER A 603 -15.78 -25.61 21.31
N VAL A 604 -16.69 -25.61 20.34
CA VAL A 604 -17.22 -26.83 19.73
C VAL A 604 -16.14 -27.56 18.93
N HIS A 605 -15.25 -26.82 18.25
CA HIS A 605 -14.19 -27.40 17.44
C HIS A 605 -13.01 -27.95 18.25
N SER A 606 -12.67 -27.34 19.39
CA SER A 606 -11.46 -27.68 20.16
C SER A 606 -11.70 -27.68 21.67
N SER A 607 -11.52 -28.86 22.29
CA SER A 607 -11.66 -29.02 23.75
C SER A 607 -10.66 -28.18 24.56
N PRO A 608 -9.35 -28.09 24.20
CA PRO A 608 -8.41 -27.18 24.85
C PRO A 608 -8.82 -25.71 24.77
N THR A 609 -9.39 -25.30 23.63
CA THR A 609 -9.88 -23.92 23.43
C THR A 609 -11.07 -23.62 24.33
N ARG A 610 -11.99 -24.58 24.48
CA ARG A 610 -13.10 -24.49 25.44
C ARG A 610 -12.59 -24.35 26.88
N ALA A 611 -11.61 -25.16 27.28
CA ALA A 611 -11.05 -25.12 28.63
C ALA A 611 -10.38 -23.76 28.94
N LEU A 612 -9.58 -23.24 27.99
CA LEU A 612 -8.95 -21.93 28.12
C LEU A 612 -9.99 -20.80 28.17
N ALA A 613 -11.00 -20.84 27.29
CA ALA A 613 -12.07 -19.85 27.26
C ALA A 613 -12.81 -19.77 28.60
N LEU A 614 -13.24 -20.93 29.13
CA LEU A 614 -13.93 -21.00 30.41
C LEU A 614 -13.08 -20.46 31.56
N ARG A 615 -11.78 -20.82 31.60
CA ARG A 615 -10.86 -20.31 32.62
C ARG A 615 -10.69 -18.81 32.55
N GLU A 616 -10.38 -18.26 31.37
CA GLU A 616 -10.15 -16.82 31.18
C GLU A 616 -11.41 -15.99 31.46
N ILE A 617 -12.61 -16.49 31.10
CA ILE A 617 -13.89 -15.83 31.40
C ILE A 617 -14.09 -15.76 32.92
N LEU A 618 -13.92 -16.89 33.62
CA LEU A 618 -14.14 -16.96 35.08
C LEU A 618 -13.09 -16.15 35.84
N GLU A 619 -11.80 -16.30 35.55
CA GLU A 619 -10.71 -15.55 36.21
C GLU A 619 -10.89 -14.03 36.06
N LYS A 620 -11.18 -13.55 34.84
CA LYS A 620 -11.37 -12.11 34.58
C LYS A 620 -12.63 -11.55 35.23
N SER A 621 -13.69 -12.34 35.30
CA SER A 621 -14.95 -11.94 35.95
C SER A 621 -14.86 -11.91 37.48
N LEU A 622 -14.02 -12.75 38.09
CA LEU A 622 -13.96 -12.93 39.55
C LEU A 622 -12.82 -12.16 40.25
N PHE A 623 -11.62 -12.08 39.65
CA PHE A 623 -10.43 -11.57 40.36
C PHE A 623 -9.78 -10.34 39.72
N HIS A 624 -10.05 -10.08 38.44
CA HIS A 624 -9.37 -9.02 37.69
C HIS A 624 -10.07 -7.66 37.79
N SER A 625 -9.45 -6.64 37.19
CA SER A 625 -10.01 -5.30 36.92
C SER A 625 -11.47 -5.30 36.45
N HIS A 626 -11.97 -6.34 35.77
CA HIS A 626 -13.32 -6.41 35.24
C HIS A 626 -14.38 -6.89 36.24
N SER A 627 -13.99 -7.35 37.43
CA SER A 627 -14.93 -7.81 38.48
C SER A 627 -15.92 -6.73 38.91
N HIS A 628 -15.52 -5.45 38.87
CA HIS A 628 -16.41 -4.32 39.18
C HIS A 628 -17.62 -4.25 38.25
N LEU A 629 -17.51 -4.70 36.99
CA LEU A 629 -18.60 -4.73 36.01
C LEU A 629 -19.78 -5.62 36.45
N PHE A 630 -19.51 -6.54 37.38
CA PHE A 630 -20.46 -7.49 37.94
C PHE A 630 -20.79 -7.19 39.42
N GLY A 631 -20.53 -5.97 39.88
CA GLY A 631 -20.89 -5.52 41.24
C GLY A 631 -19.90 -5.92 42.33
N ALA A 632 -18.66 -6.27 41.96
CA ALA A 632 -17.61 -6.52 42.94
C ALA A 632 -17.34 -5.29 43.80
N LYS A 633 -17.30 -5.46 45.12
CA LYS A 633 -16.74 -4.44 46.01
C LYS A 633 -15.24 -4.42 45.80
N ILE A 634 -14.74 -3.41 45.08
CA ILE A 634 -13.30 -3.23 44.91
C ILE A 634 -12.73 -2.82 46.27
N THR A 635 -12.36 -3.80 47.09
CA THR A 635 -11.31 -3.62 48.07
C THR A 635 -10.07 -3.37 47.23
N LYS A 636 -9.77 -2.10 46.94
CA LYS A 636 -8.39 -1.74 46.67
C LYS A 636 -7.65 -2.33 47.86
N SER A 637 -6.81 -3.33 47.62
CA SER A 637 -5.78 -3.64 48.59
C SER A 637 -5.14 -2.30 48.95
N PRO A 638 -4.59 -2.13 50.16
CA PRO A 638 -3.63 -1.07 50.38
C PRO A 638 -2.43 -1.41 49.50
N VAL A 639 -2.56 -1.23 48.18
CA VAL A 639 -1.51 -0.75 47.33
C VAL A 639 -1.14 0.53 48.06
N THR A 640 -0.12 0.41 48.93
CA THR A 640 0.97 1.40 48.99
C THR A 640 0.87 2.17 47.71
N LYS A 641 0.38 3.42 47.75
CA LYS A 641 0.31 4.27 46.57
C LYS A 641 1.55 3.91 45.76
N THR A 642 1.40 3.20 44.65
CA THR A 642 2.47 3.17 43.66
C THR A 642 2.52 4.62 43.34
N ASN A 643 3.53 5.28 43.92
CA ASN A 643 3.74 6.69 43.80
C ASN A 643 3.38 7.02 42.36
N GLN A 644 2.30 7.80 42.15
CA GLN A 644 2.48 8.84 41.14
C GLN A 644 3.84 9.41 41.49
N ASP A 645 4.80 9.36 40.58
CA ASP A 645 6.18 9.79 40.80
C ASP A 645 6.19 11.25 41.28
N THR A 646 5.80 11.45 42.53
CA THR A 646 5.91 12.69 43.24
C THR A 646 7.37 12.66 43.63
N SER A 647 8.14 13.46 42.90
CA SER A 647 9.52 13.73 43.23
C SER A 647 9.60 13.92 44.75
N LEU A 648 10.49 13.15 45.38
CA LEU A 648 10.73 13.18 46.82
C LEU A 648 10.99 14.62 47.31
N LEU A 649 11.52 15.47 46.41
CA LEU A 649 11.65 16.92 46.59
C LEU A 649 10.31 17.63 46.84
N HIS A 650 9.26 17.30 46.06
CA HIS A 650 7.96 17.97 46.15
C HIS A 650 7.22 17.61 47.44
N ASP A 651 7.29 16.35 47.89
CA ASP A 651 6.72 15.94 49.18
C ASP A 651 7.53 16.53 50.36
N ASN A 652 8.86 16.61 50.26
CA ASN A 652 9.68 17.29 51.27
C ASN A 652 9.41 18.81 51.34
N GLN A 653 9.14 19.47 50.22
CA GLN A 653 8.74 20.89 50.18
C GLN A 653 7.42 21.14 50.91
N ARG A 654 6.45 20.22 50.81
CA ARG A 654 5.17 20.30 51.54
C ARG A 654 5.36 20.19 53.05
N GLN A 655 6.34 19.41 53.51
CA GLN A 655 6.69 19.31 54.94
C GLN A 655 7.45 20.56 55.43
N GLY A 656 8.31 21.15 54.59
CA GLY A 656 9.15 22.30 54.95
C GLY A 656 8.40 23.60 55.31
N SER A 657 7.18 23.81 54.81
CA SER A 657 6.40 25.01 55.16
C SER A 657 5.66 24.92 56.49
N SER A 658 5.43 23.73 57.05
CA SER A 658 4.63 23.54 58.28
C SER A 658 5.46 23.24 59.54
N THR A 659 6.75 22.96 59.41
CA THR A 659 7.66 22.69 60.55
C THR A 659 8.17 23.95 61.26
N MET A 660 7.82 25.15 60.78
CA MET A 660 8.23 26.44 61.34
C MET A 660 7.52 26.87 62.64
N LEU A 661 6.66 26.02 63.22
CA LEU A 661 5.89 26.34 64.44
C LEU A 661 6.44 25.74 65.74
N ALA A 662 7.69 25.27 65.74
CA ALA A 662 8.43 25.01 66.97
C ALA A 662 9.52 26.08 67.15
N GLN A 663 9.18 27.19 67.79
CA GLN A 663 10.19 28.04 68.41
C GLN A 663 10.90 27.22 69.51
N ARG A 664 12.05 26.58 69.19
CA ARG A 664 13.19 26.18 70.06
C ARG A 664 13.85 24.87 69.61
N HIS A 665 15.09 24.68 70.07
CA HIS A 665 16.08 23.63 69.76
C HIS A 665 15.70 22.15 70.04
N SER A 666 14.43 21.76 69.95
CA SER A 666 13.99 20.38 70.17
C SER A 666 13.48 19.73 68.88
N SER A 667 13.66 18.40 68.80
CA SER A 667 13.13 17.54 67.74
C SER A 667 11.62 17.72 67.52
N VAL A 668 11.13 17.28 66.36
CA VAL A 668 9.71 17.26 65.98
C VAL A 668 8.84 16.64 67.10
N PHE A 669 7.66 17.21 67.36
CA PHE A 669 6.78 16.82 68.49
C PHE A 669 6.29 15.36 68.45
N HIS A 670 6.28 14.70 67.28
CA HIS A 670 5.88 13.30 67.12
C HIS A 670 7.09 12.39 66.82
N ALA A 671 7.00 11.12 67.23
CA ALA A 671 8.01 10.09 66.94
C ALA A 671 7.86 9.42 65.55
N GLY A 672 6.94 9.92 64.71
CA GLY A 672 6.64 9.40 63.37
C GLY A 672 5.14 9.32 63.11
N VAL A 673 4.75 8.87 61.91
CA VAL A 673 3.35 8.56 61.56
C VAL A 673 3.21 7.04 61.44
N ILE A 674 2.16 6.47 62.03
CA ILE A 674 1.82 5.05 61.85
C ILE A 674 1.06 4.93 60.52
N GLY A 675 1.72 4.42 59.47
CA GLY A 675 1.15 4.29 58.12
C GLY A 675 1.01 5.63 57.39
N ASP A 676 0.00 5.74 56.51
CA ASP A 676 -0.19 6.90 55.62
C ASP A 676 -1.19 7.95 56.13
N GLY A 677 -1.60 7.89 57.41
CA GLY A 677 -2.61 8.79 57.98
C GLY A 677 -4.08 8.38 57.72
N PRO A 678 -5.07 9.29 57.85
CA PRO A 678 -6.49 8.96 57.70
C PRO A 678 -6.77 8.44 56.29
N ARG A 679 -7.38 7.24 56.21
CA ARG A 679 -7.70 6.58 54.94
C ARG A 679 -8.67 7.46 54.14
N VAL A 680 -8.21 7.99 53.00
CA VAL A 680 -9.08 8.68 52.04
C VAL A 680 -10.00 7.61 51.43
N HIS A 681 -11.26 7.60 51.85
CA HIS A 681 -12.30 6.78 51.25
C HIS A 681 -12.71 7.44 49.93
N ASN A 682 -12.01 7.13 48.84
CA ASN A 682 -12.55 7.43 47.51
C ASN A 682 -13.77 6.52 47.35
N GLN A 683 -14.97 7.10 47.41
CA GLN A 683 -16.19 6.41 47.00
C GLN A 683 -15.98 5.97 45.55
N SER A 684 -15.76 4.68 45.33
CA SER A 684 -15.84 4.13 43.98
C SER A 684 -17.29 4.25 43.54
N ASP A 685 -17.56 4.94 42.43
CA ASP A 685 -18.88 4.99 41.83
C ASP A 685 -19.38 3.57 41.60
N ALA A 686 -20.29 3.11 42.47
CA ALA A 686 -20.90 1.81 42.33
C ALA A 686 -21.78 1.84 41.07
N LEU A 687 -21.51 0.94 40.13
CA LEU A 687 -22.37 0.76 38.94
C LEU A 687 -23.80 0.49 39.39
N SER A 688 -24.79 0.98 38.63
CA SER A 688 -26.19 0.76 38.96
C SER A 688 -26.53 -0.74 38.94
N SER A 689 -27.43 -1.15 39.85
CA SER A 689 -27.83 -2.55 40.02
C SER A 689 -28.35 -3.18 38.71
N ASP A 690 -29.01 -2.39 37.86
CA ASP A 690 -29.56 -2.85 36.58
C ASP A 690 -28.47 -3.17 35.56
N ILE A 691 -27.41 -2.35 35.49
CA ILE A 691 -26.27 -2.59 34.59
C ILE A 691 -25.52 -3.85 35.03
N VAL A 692 -25.34 -4.02 36.34
CA VAL A 692 -24.70 -5.21 36.92
C VAL A 692 -25.51 -6.48 36.60
N ALA A 693 -26.82 -6.46 36.79
CA ALA A 693 -27.69 -7.58 36.46
C ALA A 693 -27.65 -7.91 34.95
N HIS A 694 -27.66 -6.89 34.10
CA HIS A 694 -27.56 -7.06 32.65
C HIS A 694 -26.21 -7.68 32.23
N ASN A 695 -25.10 -7.17 32.75
CA ASN A 695 -23.76 -7.69 32.46
C ASN A 695 -23.62 -9.14 32.93
N SER A 696 -24.10 -9.47 34.13
CA SER A 696 -24.14 -10.83 34.65
C SER A 696 -24.96 -11.76 33.74
N HIS A 697 -26.11 -11.29 33.24
CA HIS A 697 -26.90 -12.07 32.29
C HIS A 697 -26.16 -12.34 30.97
N GLN A 698 -25.45 -11.34 30.41
CA GLN A 698 -24.64 -11.54 29.20
C GLN A 698 -23.49 -12.52 29.43
N LEU A 699 -22.84 -12.48 30.60
CA LEU A 699 -21.79 -13.44 30.97
C LEU A 699 -22.33 -14.87 31.05
N ILE A 700 -23.52 -15.06 31.65
CA ILE A 700 -24.17 -16.38 31.71
C ILE A 700 -24.50 -16.89 30.30
N ASN A 701 -24.99 -16.02 29.42
CA ASN A 701 -25.26 -16.39 28.03
C ASN A 701 -23.98 -16.78 27.29
N LEU A 702 -22.87 -16.10 27.56
CA LEU A 702 -21.56 -16.44 27.01
C LEU A 702 -21.08 -17.81 27.50
N LEU A 703 -21.16 -18.07 28.80
CA LEU A 703 -20.79 -19.37 29.39
C LEU A 703 -21.64 -20.49 28.79
N LYS A 704 -22.97 -20.29 28.67
CA LYS A 704 -23.85 -21.25 28.00
C LYS A 704 -23.42 -21.50 26.56
N ALA A 705 -23.08 -20.45 25.81
CA ALA A 705 -22.62 -20.57 24.42
C ALA A 705 -21.32 -21.38 24.31
N VAL A 706 -20.33 -21.12 25.17
CA VAL A 706 -19.06 -21.87 25.23
C VAL A 706 -19.28 -23.34 25.61
N CYS A 707 -20.26 -23.59 26.48
CA CYS A 707 -20.64 -24.93 26.90
C CYS A 707 -21.56 -25.65 25.90
N THR A 708 -21.92 -25.09 24.75
CA THR A 708 -22.79 -25.79 23.79
C THR A 708 -22.09 -26.99 23.13
N ASN A 709 -22.86 -28.05 22.89
CA ASN A 709 -22.46 -29.23 22.12
C ASN A 709 -22.92 -29.09 20.65
N ASN A 710 -22.40 -29.97 19.77
CA ASN A 710 -22.80 -30.08 18.35
C ASN A 710 -24.32 -30.19 18.10
N ILE A 711 -25.06 -30.70 19.09
CA ILE A 711 -26.50 -30.98 19.00
C ILE A 711 -27.35 -29.76 19.47
N GLY A 712 -26.71 -28.64 19.85
CA GLY A 712 -27.39 -27.40 20.26
C GLY A 712 -27.82 -27.35 21.73
N GLY A 713 -27.52 -28.40 22.52
CA GLY A 713 -27.71 -28.43 23.98
C GLY A 713 -26.44 -28.07 24.76
N VAL A 714 -26.57 -27.73 26.04
CA VAL A 714 -25.44 -27.49 26.95
C VAL A 714 -24.76 -28.82 27.29
N SER A 715 -23.44 -28.86 27.15
CA SER A 715 -22.59 -29.99 27.49
C SER A 715 -22.45 -30.17 28.99
N LEU A 716 -22.77 -31.36 29.49
CA LEU A 716 -22.59 -31.69 30.89
C LEU A 716 -21.11 -31.65 31.31
N ASP A 717 -20.21 -32.11 30.43
CA ASP A 717 -18.77 -32.12 30.70
C ASP A 717 -18.20 -30.70 30.79
N ALA A 718 -18.67 -29.79 29.93
CA ALA A 718 -18.25 -28.39 29.98
C ALA A 718 -18.77 -27.69 31.25
N MET A 719 -20.01 -27.97 31.67
CA MET A 719 -20.56 -27.43 32.92
C MET A 719 -19.89 -28.04 34.17
N THR A 720 -19.46 -29.31 34.09
CA THR A 720 -18.62 -29.93 35.11
C THR A 720 -17.28 -29.20 35.24
N MET A 721 -16.66 -28.85 34.10
CA MET A 721 -15.43 -28.04 34.09
C MET A 721 -15.64 -26.66 34.70
N VAL A 722 -16.75 -25.97 34.41
CA VAL A 722 -17.11 -24.70 35.08
C VAL A 722 -17.16 -24.89 36.59
N SER A 723 -17.80 -25.96 37.06
CA SER A 723 -17.95 -26.25 38.50
C SER A 723 -16.60 -26.48 39.18
N LEU A 724 -15.71 -27.25 38.54
CA LEU A 724 -14.36 -27.50 39.05
C LEU A 724 -13.50 -26.24 39.05
N LEU A 725 -13.57 -25.42 37.98
CA LEU A 725 -12.87 -24.14 37.90
C LEU A 725 -13.36 -23.15 38.97
N LEU A 726 -14.67 -23.11 39.26
CA LEU A 726 -15.20 -22.28 40.35
C LEU A 726 -14.60 -22.67 41.71
N VAL A 727 -14.47 -23.98 41.98
CA VAL A 727 -13.84 -24.46 43.21
C VAL A 727 -12.37 -24.11 43.25
N GLU A 728 -11.62 -24.36 42.18
CA GLU A 728 -10.19 -24.03 42.06
C GLU A 728 -9.94 -22.54 42.31
N LEU A 729 -10.76 -21.68 41.70
CA LEU A 729 -10.60 -20.24 41.75
C LEU A 729 -11.00 -19.63 43.10
N ILE A 730 -12.10 -20.09 43.71
CA ILE A 730 -12.63 -19.51 44.95
C ILE A 730 -11.94 -20.14 46.19
N SER A 731 -11.57 -21.41 46.11
CA SER A 731 -10.96 -22.20 47.18
C SER A 731 -9.77 -23.00 46.65
N PRO A 732 -8.62 -22.34 46.37
CA PRO A 732 -7.44 -23.00 45.80
C PRO A 732 -6.81 -24.06 46.73
N ASP A 733 -7.13 -24.03 48.02
CA ASP A 733 -6.71 -25.04 48.98
C ASP A 733 -7.32 -26.40 48.64
N VAL A 734 -6.49 -27.37 48.26
CA VAL A 734 -6.90 -28.73 47.88
C VAL A 734 -7.26 -29.59 49.11
N MET A 735 -6.80 -29.17 50.30
CA MET A 735 -7.06 -29.88 51.55
C MET A 735 -8.56 -29.90 51.87
N TYR A 736 -9.10 -31.09 52.07
CA TYR A 736 -10.52 -31.32 52.36
C TYR A 736 -11.49 -30.92 51.24
N ASN A 737 -11.07 -30.89 49.97
CA ASN A 737 -11.98 -30.64 48.84
C ASN A 737 -12.84 -31.86 48.42
N GLY A 738 -12.83 -32.93 49.21
CA GLY A 738 -13.66 -34.10 48.97
C GLY A 738 -15.17 -33.78 49.02
N LEU A 739 -15.94 -34.60 48.30
CA LEU A 739 -17.41 -34.54 48.30
C LEU A 739 -18.05 -34.76 49.68
N PRO A 740 -17.57 -35.69 50.54
CA PRO A 740 -18.18 -35.96 51.84
C PRO A 740 -18.18 -34.76 52.76
N TRP A 741 -19.32 -34.50 53.40
CA TRP A 741 -19.40 -33.51 54.46
C TRP A 741 -18.85 -34.15 55.74
N PRO A 742 -18.01 -33.44 56.51
CA PRO A 742 -17.46 -33.97 57.74
C PRO A 742 -18.51 -33.98 58.85
N GLU A 743 -18.24 -34.75 59.90
CA GLU A 743 -19.05 -34.72 61.12
C GLU A 743 -19.07 -33.31 61.72
N GLU A 744 -20.15 -32.97 62.44
CA GLU A 744 -20.29 -31.65 63.07
C GLU A 744 -19.14 -31.38 64.07
N GLU A 745 -18.58 -32.42 64.70
CA GLU A 745 -17.46 -32.30 65.64
C GLU A 745 -16.17 -31.81 64.97
N PHE A 746 -15.97 -32.11 63.69
CA PHE A 746 -14.89 -31.51 62.87
C PHE A 746 -15.08 -30.00 62.67
N CYS A 747 -16.33 -29.53 62.78
CA CYS A 747 -16.69 -28.12 62.76
C CYS A 747 -16.88 -27.52 64.17
N LYS A 748 -16.53 -28.22 65.27
CA LYS A 748 -16.56 -27.69 66.66
C LYS A 748 -15.16 -27.37 67.19
N ALA A 749 -15.13 -26.46 68.17
CA ALA A 749 -14.03 -25.60 68.63
C ALA A 749 -12.64 -26.20 68.94
N ARG A 750 -12.40 -27.52 68.81
CA ARG A 750 -11.09 -28.14 69.10
C ARG A 750 -10.27 -28.50 67.85
N PHE A 751 -10.93 -28.67 66.70
CA PHE A 751 -10.32 -28.79 65.36
C PHE A 751 -10.67 -27.60 64.44
N TYR A 752 -11.36 -26.58 64.97
CA TYR A 752 -11.74 -25.32 64.33
C TYR A 752 -10.58 -24.59 63.60
N TYR A 753 -9.33 -24.87 63.96
CA TYR A 753 -8.15 -24.23 63.38
C TYR A 753 -7.82 -24.67 61.94
N VAL A 754 -8.40 -25.76 61.43
CA VAL A 754 -7.92 -26.36 60.16
C VAL A 754 -8.59 -25.79 58.91
N THR A 755 -9.87 -25.40 58.94
CA THR A 755 -10.61 -24.95 57.73
C THR A 755 -11.42 -23.66 57.88
N ILE A 756 -11.52 -23.08 59.09
CA ILE A 756 -12.31 -21.85 59.30
C ILE A 756 -11.85 -20.68 58.45
N GLU A 757 -10.54 -20.51 58.28
CA GLU A 757 -9.99 -19.41 57.50
C GLU A 757 -10.39 -19.52 56.03
N ARG A 758 -10.34 -20.75 55.48
CA ARG A 758 -10.86 -21.05 54.15
C ARG A 758 -12.36 -20.78 54.06
N ASP A 759 -13.15 -21.26 55.02
CA ASP A 759 -14.61 -21.10 54.97
C ASP A 759 -15.03 -19.62 55.08
N LEU A 760 -14.34 -18.84 55.93
CA LEU A 760 -14.48 -17.38 56.01
C LEU A 760 -14.00 -16.69 54.73
N HIS A 761 -12.91 -17.17 54.11
CA HIS A 761 -12.45 -16.67 52.83
C HIS A 761 -13.51 -16.87 51.73
N VAL A 762 -14.02 -18.09 51.59
CA VAL A 762 -15.10 -18.42 50.66
C VAL A 762 -16.30 -17.54 50.94
N ARG A 763 -16.75 -17.43 52.21
CA ARG A 763 -17.89 -16.57 52.55
C ARG A 763 -17.65 -15.10 52.19
N ARG A 764 -16.45 -14.58 52.44
CA ARG A 764 -16.08 -13.21 52.04
C ARG A 764 -16.17 -13.04 50.52
N ARG A 765 -15.76 -14.02 49.72
CA ARG A 765 -15.93 -13.99 48.25
C ARG A 765 -17.39 -13.91 47.83
N PHE A 766 -18.29 -14.71 48.43
CA PHE A 766 -19.74 -14.63 48.16
C PHE A 766 -20.38 -13.29 48.58
N ASP A 767 -19.80 -12.61 49.57
CA ASP A 767 -20.27 -11.31 50.07
C ASP A 767 -19.73 -10.11 49.25
N ASP A 768 -18.53 -10.25 48.68
CA ASP A 768 -17.85 -9.23 47.89
C ASP A 768 -18.18 -9.32 46.39
N LEU A 769 -18.55 -10.51 45.90
CA LEU A 769 -18.83 -10.80 44.49
C LEU A 769 -20.25 -11.40 44.33
N PRO A 770 -21.27 -10.57 44.03
CA PRO A 770 -22.64 -11.05 43.78
C PRO A 770 -22.72 -12.09 42.66
N LEU A 771 -21.84 -11.98 41.66
CA LEU A 771 -21.76 -12.87 40.51
C LEU A 771 -21.59 -14.36 40.90
N VAL A 772 -20.94 -14.65 42.02
CA VAL A 772 -20.72 -16.05 42.45
C VAL A 772 -22.06 -16.76 42.69
N TRP A 773 -23.07 -16.06 43.22
CA TRP A 773 -24.42 -16.63 43.41
C TRP A 773 -25.08 -17.00 42.07
N GLU A 774 -24.92 -16.14 41.06
CA GLU A 774 -25.46 -16.38 39.71
C GLU A 774 -24.74 -17.54 39.01
N LEU A 775 -23.41 -17.65 39.17
CA LEU A 775 -22.63 -18.76 38.63
C LEU A 775 -22.99 -20.09 39.31
N MET A 776 -23.17 -20.08 40.64
CA MET A 776 -23.65 -21.25 41.38
C MET A 776 -25.07 -21.65 40.98
N SER A 777 -25.94 -20.68 40.68
CA SER A 777 -27.29 -20.93 40.14
C SER A 777 -27.25 -21.57 38.75
N LEU A 778 -26.37 -21.08 37.86
CA LEU A 778 -26.13 -21.68 36.55
C LEU A 778 -25.70 -23.15 36.67
N VAL A 779 -24.75 -23.44 37.55
CA VAL A 779 -24.29 -24.82 37.83
C VAL A 779 -25.43 -25.65 38.44
N ALA A 780 -26.20 -25.10 39.38
CA ALA A 780 -27.34 -25.78 39.98
C ALA A 780 -28.43 -26.17 38.96
N THR A 781 -28.68 -25.34 37.94
CA THR A 781 -29.66 -25.66 36.88
C THR A 781 -29.21 -26.84 36.00
N ASN A 782 -27.91 -27.07 35.87
CA ASN A 782 -27.33 -28.14 35.06
C ASN A 782 -26.90 -29.31 35.96
N ARG A 783 -27.83 -30.21 36.26
CA ARG A 783 -27.58 -31.34 37.19
C ARG A 783 -26.68 -32.40 36.54
N PRO A 784 -25.75 -33.03 37.29
CA PRO A 784 -25.50 -32.93 38.74
C PRO A 784 -24.31 -32.01 39.07
N THR A 785 -24.03 -30.99 38.26
CA THR A 785 -22.73 -30.28 38.30
C THR A 785 -22.48 -29.54 39.63
N LEU A 786 -23.54 -29.15 40.35
CA LEU A 786 -23.46 -28.56 41.68
C LEU A 786 -22.77 -29.45 42.73
N CYS A 787 -22.81 -30.78 42.57
CA CYS A 787 -22.12 -31.72 43.47
C CYS A 787 -20.62 -31.43 43.55
N TYR A 788 -19.99 -31.03 42.44
CA TYR A 788 -18.58 -30.70 42.41
C TYR A 788 -18.25 -29.42 43.20
N CYS A 789 -19.23 -28.54 43.39
CA CYS A 789 -19.10 -27.33 44.21
C CYS A 789 -19.47 -27.55 45.70
N SER A 790 -19.57 -28.80 46.16
CA SER A 790 -19.91 -29.17 47.55
C SER A 790 -19.07 -28.43 48.60
N VAL A 791 -17.78 -28.22 48.31
CA VAL A 791 -16.85 -27.50 49.19
C VAL A 791 -17.31 -26.07 49.48
N LEU A 792 -17.79 -25.36 48.46
CA LEU A 792 -18.27 -23.98 48.57
C LEU A 792 -19.58 -23.93 49.37
N LEU A 793 -20.50 -24.87 49.10
CA LEU A 793 -21.77 -24.99 49.83
C LEU A 793 -21.53 -25.29 51.31
N ARG A 794 -20.61 -26.20 51.61
CA ARG A 794 -20.22 -26.55 52.99
C ARG A 794 -19.62 -25.35 53.71
N ALA A 795 -18.69 -24.63 53.10
CA ALA A 795 -18.08 -23.43 53.67
C ALA A 795 -19.12 -22.34 54.00
N VAL A 796 -20.05 -22.08 53.09
CA VAL A 796 -21.14 -21.12 53.32
C VAL A 796 -22.07 -21.61 54.43
N THR A 797 -22.41 -22.89 54.48
CA THR A 797 -23.27 -23.47 55.53
C THR A 797 -22.60 -23.40 56.90
N ALA A 798 -21.30 -23.73 57.00
CA ALA A 798 -20.53 -23.67 58.24
C ALA A 798 -20.43 -22.24 58.79
N THR A 799 -20.16 -21.26 57.91
CA THR A 799 -20.12 -19.85 58.32
C THR A 799 -21.49 -19.32 58.76
N LEU A 800 -22.58 -19.75 58.10
CA LEU A 800 -23.95 -19.43 58.54
C LEU A 800 -24.26 -20.03 59.91
N LEU A 801 -23.95 -21.30 60.15
CA LEU A 801 -24.14 -21.95 61.46
C LEU A 801 -23.41 -21.19 62.57
N ALA A 802 -22.17 -20.76 62.33
CA ALA A 802 -21.39 -19.96 63.29
C ALA A 802 -21.97 -18.55 63.52
N GLN A 803 -22.42 -17.87 62.46
CA GLN A 803 -22.97 -16.51 62.54
C GLN A 803 -24.36 -16.48 63.19
N TRP A 804 -25.22 -17.44 62.85
CA TRP A 804 -26.52 -17.60 63.51
C TRP A 804 -26.36 -18.07 64.96
N GLY A 805 -25.37 -18.94 65.25
CA GLY A 805 -25.09 -19.40 66.62
C GLY A 805 -24.48 -18.34 67.55
N SER A 806 -23.79 -17.35 67.01
CA SER A 806 -23.22 -16.20 67.76
C SER A 806 -24.15 -14.98 67.84
N SER A 807 -25.31 -15.06 67.19
CA SER A 807 -26.33 -14.01 67.20
C SER A 807 -27.08 -13.98 68.55
N GLY A 808 -26.57 -13.22 69.53
CA GLY A 808 -27.24 -12.97 70.82
C GLY A 808 -28.42 -11.98 70.76
N HIS A 809 -29.01 -11.64 71.92
CA HIS A 809 -30.19 -10.76 72.06
C HIS A 809 -30.05 -9.31 71.50
N HIS A 810 -28.87 -8.85 71.09
CA HIS A 810 -28.62 -7.52 70.47
C HIS A 810 -28.99 -7.46 68.97
N TRP A 811 -29.92 -8.31 68.55
CA TRP A 811 -30.24 -8.67 67.15
C TRP A 811 -31.07 -7.63 66.36
N GLN A 812 -31.15 -6.39 66.84
CA GLN A 812 -32.07 -5.35 66.35
C GLN A 812 -31.50 -4.48 65.21
N GLN A 813 -30.26 -4.68 64.77
CA GLN A 813 -29.73 -3.99 63.59
C GLN A 813 -30.29 -4.63 62.30
N SER A 814 -31.30 -3.99 61.71
CA SER A 814 -32.07 -4.48 60.56
C SER A 814 -31.20 -4.91 59.36
N THR A 815 -30.11 -4.20 59.09
CA THR A 815 -29.25 -4.41 57.91
C THR A 815 -28.44 -5.71 57.98
N HIS A 816 -27.87 -6.06 59.15
CA HIS A 816 -27.08 -7.28 59.30
C HIS A 816 -27.97 -8.53 59.24
N ARG A 817 -29.15 -8.47 59.88
CA ARG A 817 -30.19 -9.50 59.78
C ARG A 817 -30.60 -9.74 58.33
N ALA A 818 -30.90 -8.68 57.59
CA ALA A 818 -31.34 -8.78 56.20
C ALA A 818 -30.29 -9.47 55.31
N LYS A 819 -29.01 -9.12 55.47
CA LYS A 819 -27.91 -9.76 54.71
C LYS A 819 -27.76 -11.25 55.05
N LEU A 820 -27.78 -11.60 56.33
CA LEU A 820 -27.61 -12.98 56.79
C LEU A 820 -28.77 -13.88 56.33
N LEU A 821 -30.00 -13.35 56.42
CA LEU A 821 -31.23 -14.00 55.96
C LEU A 821 -31.21 -14.18 54.44
N TYR A 822 -30.87 -13.13 53.67
CA TYR A 822 -30.70 -13.20 52.22
C TYR A 822 -29.71 -14.30 51.80
N THR A 823 -28.54 -14.37 52.46
CA THR A 823 -27.56 -15.42 52.16
C THR A 823 -28.07 -16.83 52.51
N THR A 824 -28.83 -16.95 53.60
CA THR A 824 -29.41 -18.24 54.03
C THR A 824 -30.48 -18.71 53.04
N GLU A 825 -31.38 -17.82 52.63
CA GLU A 825 -32.39 -18.10 51.60
C GLU A 825 -31.73 -18.47 50.26
N LYS A 826 -30.71 -17.74 49.83
CA LYS A 826 -29.96 -18.03 48.60
C LYS A 826 -29.27 -19.40 48.64
N LEU A 827 -28.64 -19.76 49.76
CA LEU A 827 -28.05 -21.09 49.94
C LEU A 827 -29.12 -22.19 49.80
N LEU A 828 -30.24 -22.05 50.51
CA LEU A 828 -31.32 -23.05 50.49
C LEU A 828 -31.95 -23.15 49.10
N GLN A 829 -32.11 -22.02 48.40
CA GLN A 829 -32.56 -21.98 47.01
C GLN A 829 -31.59 -22.71 46.07
N LEU A 830 -30.27 -22.57 46.24
CA LEU A 830 -29.29 -23.30 45.44
C LEU A 830 -29.35 -24.82 45.70
N LEU A 831 -29.44 -25.21 46.97
CA LEU A 831 -29.53 -26.61 47.37
C LEU A 831 -30.81 -27.29 46.85
N SER A 832 -31.92 -26.57 46.83
CA SER A 832 -33.19 -27.07 46.27
C SER A 832 -33.15 -27.11 44.74
N LEU A 833 -32.64 -26.06 44.08
CA LEU A 833 -32.53 -25.98 42.62
C LEU A 833 -31.67 -27.13 42.05
N GLY A 834 -30.55 -27.42 42.72
CA GLY A 834 -29.65 -28.53 42.42
C GLY A 834 -30.14 -29.92 42.83
N GLN A 835 -31.36 -30.05 43.38
CA GLN A 835 -31.93 -31.32 43.88
C GLN A 835 -31.06 -32.04 44.93
N LEU A 836 -30.27 -31.27 45.69
CA LEU A 836 -29.50 -31.82 46.81
C LEU A 836 -30.40 -32.02 48.03
N LEU A 837 -31.40 -31.14 48.23
CA LEU A 837 -32.44 -31.28 49.25
C LEU A 837 -33.77 -31.76 48.63
N PRO A 838 -34.31 -32.91 49.05
CA PRO A 838 -35.62 -33.39 48.61
C PRO A 838 -36.77 -32.64 49.33
N PRO A 839 -38.00 -32.64 48.79
CA PRO A 839 -39.18 -32.24 49.55
C PRO A 839 -39.35 -33.14 50.79
N PRO A 840 -39.70 -32.61 51.99
CA PRO A 840 -40.12 -31.23 52.32
C PRO A 840 -38.96 -30.25 52.61
N LEU A 841 -37.71 -30.71 52.64
CA LEU A 841 -36.53 -29.88 52.96
C LEU A 841 -36.23 -28.83 51.88
N SER A 842 -36.68 -29.05 50.64
CA SER A 842 -36.58 -28.07 49.55
C SER A 842 -37.30 -26.74 49.84
N SER A 843 -38.31 -26.77 50.72
CA SER A 843 -39.14 -25.60 51.08
C SER A 843 -38.64 -24.85 52.31
N LEU A 844 -37.46 -25.22 52.85
CA LEU A 844 -36.87 -24.52 54.00
C LEU A 844 -36.66 -23.03 53.72
N GLY A 845 -36.38 -22.64 52.47
CA GLY A 845 -36.21 -21.24 52.08
C GLY A 845 -37.44 -20.37 52.36
N ASP A 846 -38.65 -20.92 52.22
CA ASP A 846 -39.91 -20.20 52.42
C ASP A 846 -40.24 -19.99 53.91
N VAL A 847 -39.57 -20.73 54.80
CA VAL A 847 -39.84 -20.74 56.24
C VAL A 847 -38.83 -19.88 57.01
N VAL A 848 -37.55 -19.91 56.62
CA VAL A 848 -36.44 -19.31 57.39
C VAL A 848 -36.65 -17.84 57.72
N GLY A 849 -37.30 -17.05 56.85
CA GLY A 849 -37.52 -15.63 57.10
C GLY A 849 -38.37 -15.30 58.33
N LYS A 850 -39.19 -16.26 58.80
CA LYS A 850 -40.13 -16.11 59.92
C LYS A 850 -39.62 -16.69 61.24
N LEU A 851 -38.45 -17.34 61.24
CA LEU A 851 -37.94 -18.08 62.39
C LEU A 851 -36.97 -17.27 63.25
N SER A 852 -36.79 -17.72 64.50
CA SER A 852 -35.79 -17.17 65.41
C SER A 852 -34.37 -17.68 65.05
N PRO A 853 -33.30 -16.93 65.41
CA PRO A 853 -31.91 -17.33 65.14
C PRO A 853 -31.56 -18.75 65.61
N HIS A 854 -32.04 -19.15 66.79
CA HIS A 854 -31.77 -20.47 67.36
C HIS A 854 -32.48 -21.60 66.58
N GLU A 855 -33.71 -21.37 66.13
CA GLU A 855 -34.44 -22.31 65.27
C GLU A 855 -33.76 -22.45 63.90
N VAL A 856 -33.24 -21.36 63.34
CA VAL A 856 -32.47 -21.40 62.08
C VAL A 856 -31.19 -22.25 62.21
N VAL A 857 -30.46 -22.13 63.33
CA VAL A 857 -29.29 -23.00 63.62
C VAL A 857 -29.71 -24.47 63.69
N GLN A 858 -30.80 -24.78 64.41
CA GLN A 858 -31.30 -26.15 64.54
C GLN A 858 -31.69 -26.73 63.17
N LEU A 859 -32.37 -25.97 62.32
CA LEU A 859 -32.71 -26.40 60.97
C LEU A 859 -31.49 -26.65 60.10
N LEU A 860 -30.56 -25.70 60.05
CA LEU A 860 -29.35 -25.83 59.22
C LEU A 860 -28.48 -26.99 59.68
N ARG A 861 -28.42 -27.27 61.00
CA ARG A 861 -27.64 -28.39 61.55
C ARG A 861 -28.34 -29.72 61.33
N ASP A 862 -29.58 -29.85 61.78
CA ASP A 862 -30.25 -31.14 61.89
C ASP A 862 -30.90 -31.56 60.57
N CYS A 863 -31.40 -30.60 59.78
CA CYS A 863 -32.14 -30.87 58.55
C CYS A 863 -31.28 -30.73 57.28
N VAL A 864 -30.25 -29.87 57.29
CA VAL A 864 -29.40 -29.62 56.11
C VAL A 864 -28.02 -30.27 56.23
N TRP A 865 -27.25 -29.95 57.28
CA TRP A 865 -25.88 -30.45 57.45
C TRP A 865 -25.84 -31.97 57.65
N ASN A 866 -26.60 -32.49 58.62
CA ASN A 866 -26.65 -33.93 58.89
C ASN A 866 -27.20 -34.71 57.69
N TYR A 867 -28.19 -34.17 56.98
CA TYR A 867 -28.72 -34.81 55.78
C TYR A 867 -27.66 -34.89 54.67
N LEU A 868 -26.94 -33.81 54.36
CA LEU A 868 -25.90 -33.78 53.32
C LEU A 868 -24.63 -34.55 53.70
N ARG A 869 -24.36 -34.74 54.99
CA ARG A 869 -23.33 -35.66 55.50
C ARG A 869 -23.66 -37.10 55.20
N ASP A 870 -24.87 -37.53 55.55
CA ASP A 870 -25.27 -38.92 55.41
C ASP A 870 -25.65 -39.24 53.95
N HIS A 871 -26.10 -38.24 53.19
CA HIS A 871 -26.42 -38.30 51.76
C HIS A 871 -25.45 -37.41 50.95
N VAL A 872 -24.20 -37.87 50.88
CA VAL A 872 -23.11 -37.13 50.22
C VAL A 872 -23.52 -36.70 48.81
N PRO A 873 -23.40 -35.39 48.47
CA PRO A 873 -23.76 -34.87 47.15
C PRO A 873 -22.82 -35.45 46.08
N SER A 874 -23.20 -36.59 45.52
CA SER A 874 -22.45 -37.34 44.52
C SER A 874 -23.19 -37.36 43.18
N PRO A 875 -22.50 -37.23 42.04
CA PRO A 875 -23.10 -37.41 40.72
C PRO A 875 -23.81 -38.75 40.54
N ALA A 876 -23.42 -39.78 41.30
CA ALA A 876 -24.03 -41.11 41.26
C ALA A 876 -25.49 -41.14 41.76
N LEU A 877 -25.94 -40.11 42.48
CA LEU A 877 -27.31 -40.01 43.00
C LEU A 877 -28.34 -39.61 41.94
N PHE A 878 -27.91 -39.31 40.71
CA PHE A 878 -28.77 -38.81 39.67
C PHE A 878 -28.96 -39.84 38.55
N GLY A 879 -30.22 -40.11 38.21
CA GLY A 879 -30.60 -40.91 37.05
C GLY A 879 -30.59 -40.08 35.77
N ARG A 880 -30.48 -40.75 34.61
CA ARG A 880 -30.65 -40.15 33.29
C ARG A 880 -31.97 -40.65 32.69
N ASP A 881 -32.81 -39.72 32.27
CA ASP A 881 -34.03 -40.01 31.52
C ASP A 881 -33.73 -40.31 30.05
N ASP A 882 -34.69 -40.86 29.30
CA ASP A 882 -34.57 -41.21 27.88
C ASP A 882 -34.27 -39.98 26.99
N LEU A 883 -34.65 -38.78 27.46
CA LEU A 883 -34.35 -37.49 26.83
C LEU A 883 -32.97 -36.93 27.24
N GLY A 884 -32.17 -37.67 28.01
CA GLY A 884 -30.83 -37.27 28.48
C GLY A 884 -30.84 -36.27 29.63
N VAL A 885 -32.00 -35.97 30.21
CA VAL A 885 -32.15 -35.08 31.37
C VAL A 885 -31.72 -35.81 32.64
N VAL A 886 -30.87 -35.17 33.44
CA VAL A 886 -30.35 -35.72 34.70
C VAL A 886 -31.21 -35.22 35.86
N TRP A 887 -31.79 -36.14 36.63
CA TRP A 887 -32.65 -35.80 37.77
C TRP A 887 -32.58 -36.84 38.89
N ARG A 888 -32.99 -36.43 40.09
CA ARG A 888 -33.14 -37.31 41.25
C ARG A 888 -34.62 -37.59 41.50
N ASP A 889 -34.98 -38.87 41.59
CA ASP A 889 -36.36 -39.30 41.83
C ASP A 889 -36.82 -38.90 43.25
N PRO A 890 -37.83 -38.02 43.40
CA PRO A 890 -38.34 -37.59 44.71
C PRO A 890 -38.91 -38.73 45.54
N SER A 891 -39.46 -39.77 44.90
CA SER A 891 -40.08 -40.91 45.60
C SER A 891 -39.04 -41.79 46.30
N GLN A 892 -37.85 -41.92 45.72
CA GLN A 892 -36.71 -42.64 46.28
C GLN A 892 -35.87 -41.77 47.23
N ALA A 893 -36.07 -40.44 47.20
CA ALA A 893 -35.27 -39.48 47.95
C ALA A 893 -35.98 -38.92 49.20
N TRP A 894 -37.12 -39.49 49.62
CA TRP A 894 -37.84 -39.00 50.80
C TRP A 894 -36.96 -39.08 52.06
N PRO A 895 -36.75 -37.99 52.82
CA PRO A 895 -35.85 -38.02 53.96
C PRO A 895 -36.41 -38.85 55.12
N GLY A 896 -35.52 -39.56 55.82
CA GLY A 896 -35.88 -40.26 57.06
C GLY A 896 -36.37 -39.30 58.16
N PRO A 897 -37.13 -39.79 59.15
CA PRO A 897 -37.75 -38.96 60.19
C PRO A 897 -36.73 -38.14 60.98
N GLN A 898 -35.52 -38.68 61.17
CA GLN A 898 -34.41 -38.02 61.88
C GLN A 898 -33.98 -36.66 61.30
N TYR A 899 -34.25 -36.39 60.01
CA TYR A 899 -33.91 -35.11 59.37
C TYR A 899 -35.11 -34.17 59.24
N ILE A 900 -36.32 -34.67 59.45
CA ILE A 900 -37.57 -33.94 59.24
C ILE A 900 -38.21 -33.53 60.57
N GLU A 901 -38.03 -34.32 61.63
CA GLU A 901 -38.75 -34.12 62.90
C GLU A 901 -38.44 -32.75 63.53
N THR A 902 -37.19 -32.30 63.50
CA THR A 902 -36.82 -30.94 63.95
C THR A 902 -37.56 -29.87 63.15
N PHE A 903 -37.66 -30.03 61.84
CA PHE A 903 -38.41 -29.10 60.98
C PHE A 903 -39.91 -29.13 61.28
N ARG A 904 -40.48 -30.32 61.49
CA ARG A 904 -41.88 -30.52 61.88
C ARG A 904 -42.19 -29.83 63.21
N LEU A 905 -41.36 -30.01 64.22
CA LEU A 905 -41.53 -29.43 65.56
C LEU A 905 -41.44 -27.90 65.52
N ILE A 906 -40.49 -27.34 64.78
CA ILE A 906 -40.33 -25.88 64.63
C ILE A 906 -41.54 -25.24 63.91
N LEU A 907 -42.14 -25.95 62.95
CA LEU A 907 -43.37 -25.48 62.31
C LEU A 907 -44.58 -25.53 63.26
N GLN A 908 -44.63 -26.54 64.15
CA GLN A 908 -45.67 -26.65 65.17
C GLN A 908 -45.54 -25.56 66.25
N THR A 909 -44.32 -25.21 66.67
CA THR A 909 -44.11 -24.12 67.64
C THR A 909 -44.50 -22.76 67.06
N ASN A 910 -44.37 -22.58 65.75
CA ASN A 910 -44.71 -21.36 65.03
C ASN A 910 -45.99 -21.48 64.18
N ILE A 911 -46.94 -22.32 64.62
CA ILE A 911 -48.15 -22.65 63.83
C ILE A 911 -49.00 -21.43 63.49
N GLU A 912 -48.97 -20.39 64.34
CA GLU A 912 -49.69 -19.13 64.14
C GLU A 912 -49.32 -18.43 62.82
N GLN A 913 -48.06 -18.55 62.37
CA GLN A 913 -47.55 -17.90 61.16
C GLN A 913 -47.29 -18.87 59.99
N LEU A 914 -47.11 -20.16 60.30
CA LEU A 914 -46.62 -21.18 59.37
C LEU A 914 -47.59 -22.37 59.19
N GLY A 915 -48.76 -22.34 59.83
CA GLY A 915 -49.73 -23.45 59.80
C GLY A 915 -50.25 -23.81 58.40
N ALA A 916 -50.39 -22.84 57.49
CA ALA A 916 -50.77 -23.10 56.10
C ALA A 916 -49.70 -23.96 55.37
N LEU A 917 -48.41 -23.62 55.54
CA LEU A 917 -47.29 -24.37 54.95
C LEU A 917 -47.14 -25.75 55.61
N TYR A 918 -47.41 -25.87 56.90
CA TYR A 918 -47.39 -27.15 57.61
C TYR A 918 -48.34 -28.19 56.98
N SER A 919 -49.56 -27.78 56.61
CA SER A 919 -50.51 -28.65 55.93
C SER A 919 -50.04 -29.08 54.53
N GLN A 920 -49.42 -28.18 53.77
CA GLN A 920 -48.96 -28.45 52.40
C GLN A 920 -47.73 -29.38 52.36
N LEU A 921 -46.83 -29.28 53.35
CA LEU A 921 -45.58 -30.03 53.36
C LEU A 921 -45.70 -31.43 53.97
N PHE A 922 -46.61 -31.62 54.94
CA PHE A 922 -46.73 -32.86 55.71
C PHE A 922 -48.07 -33.58 55.57
N PHE A 923 -49.08 -32.93 54.99
CA PHE A 923 -50.43 -33.50 54.81
C PHE A 923 -50.93 -33.50 53.35
N ALA A 924 -50.09 -33.17 52.36
CA ALA A 924 -50.49 -33.30 50.96
C ALA A 924 -50.85 -34.77 50.64
N PRO A 925 -51.99 -35.03 49.97
CA PRO A 925 -52.41 -36.38 49.63
C PRO A 925 -51.47 -36.97 48.58
N THR A 926 -51.17 -38.26 48.74
CA THR A 926 -50.57 -39.12 47.71
C THR A 926 -51.22 -38.96 46.34
#